data_AF-A0A9W8DTU7-F1
#
_entry.id   AF-A0A9W8DTU7-F1
#
_cell.length_a   1.000
_cell.length_b   1.000
_cell.length_c   1.000
_cell.angle_alpha   90.00
_cell.angle_beta   90.00
_cell.angle_gamma   90.00
#
_symmetry.space_group_name_H-M   'P 1'
#
loop_
_entity.id
_entity.type
_entity.pdbx_description
1 polymer ?
#
loop_
_entity_poly.entity_id
_entity_poly.type
_entity_poly.pdbx_seq_one_letter_code
_entity_poly.pdbx_strand_id
1 'polypeptide(L)'
;MDTDLHTDIATVAASLPLPPPGTELTTDNIRRALTAVDQHIDAVKSRVQHTLVDDYSAFAEAMTRADRQATDLDALTVDVASLAEVVLDPARGLKGCLTDALSRERQLVAEARRQDEKVVQLRRLQDLRQRLERARYLVNNHSYSEAVDVMDELRTDLAAAPVLSGTRLANAFRDRLDRHRFAVIESLARQFQATVTLTEGDTKGEAGGPVLRVREAPDLPSQQRLPHDGYRVLARLGHLHEQINYFAQRLDDLFINRLCQRECPGWEVVVTGTGDADQGEPVLRLRHQTDTMTTVGSTMATTAVDRPLINLTTLLMFVRDHVFFGQDSGDLGDGDRPMALLGQALIQRDLYPRLIRGHLLDSIPDHKAHFAAFQVTAEQLRHYEDRIVELDFLPGTERPLTDFAANLDVHFITKRRRDALALVERLIARQDYAVVEASAGPSMQDAMLDQLLAKPIAAQLNEVKRHADPLWAHAATERPALAFPRCQITAVPAQLLAAAVAILDEASEHDEVAAQSLVAICRDLFDYYRARVLGALPGAETSGSPDLHVPTLAVLVHNDCQFLAHHLALLGWLYGPRLAKSSLSTSGAAQLTFLDLAHLFRRQGERLLAYQLTRQQTDLLQALKVPGGFQDASLPDKATAIGRAIRNAVADWERLVSAWRPALPAHLFAVATGRTLLQALLTYVVDEVLDLVDIGVDDSESLHAVLGTLEAALQRFGTVIAALRDRPKRGLATDQEVEAEALHRYVPSARKFRQVHDILQLNMAGIMARLEAGELADFNATELTNLVCALFADSPRRAANLEVIRRRLD
;
A
#
# COMPACT_ATOMS: atom_id res chain seq x y z
N MET A 1 -51.58 -18.52 116.72
CA MET A 1 -52.61 -18.89 117.70
C MET A 1 -53.50 -19.97 117.08
N ASP A 2 -52.92 -21.12 116.73
CA ASP A 2 -53.62 -22.38 116.40
C ASP A 2 -52.61 -23.48 116.08
N THR A 3 -51.58 -23.63 116.92
CA THR A 3 -50.78 -24.88 116.96
C THR A 3 -51.12 -25.74 118.18
N ASP A 4 -51.86 -25.23 119.17
CA ASP A 4 -51.75 -25.80 120.52
C ASP A 4 -52.96 -26.60 121.01
N LEU A 5 -54.06 -26.67 120.24
CA LEU A 5 -55.25 -27.44 120.65
C LEU A 5 -55.07 -28.97 120.49
N HIS A 6 -54.04 -29.43 119.77
CA HIS A 6 -53.90 -30.85 119.41
C HIS A 6 -53.08 -31.70 120.39
N THR A 7 -52.38 -31.11 121.35
CA THR A 7 -51.44 -31.88 122.21
C THR A 7 -51.81 -31.89 123.69
N ASP A 8 -52.52 -30.89 124.22
CA ASP A 8 -52.86 -30.82 125.65
C ASP A 8 -54.10 -31.64 126.07
N ILE A 9 -54.84 -32.21 125.11
CA ILE A 9 -55.87 -33.23 125.41
C ILE A 9 -55.26 -34.64 125.51
N ALA A 10 -54.04 -34.87 125.00
CA ALA A 10 -53.43 -36.19 125.13
C ALA A 10 -53.11 -36.54 126.61
N THR A 11 -52.84 -35.54 127.46
CA THR A 11 -52.36 -35.71 128.85
C THR A 11 -53.43 -36.11 129.86
N VAL A 12 -54.72 -35.93 129.59
CA VAL A 12 -55.77 -36.49 130.48
C VAL A 12 -55.91 -38.01 130.27
N ALA A 13 -55.54 -38.53 129.10
CA ALA A 13 -55.69 -39.94 128.77
C ALA A 13 -54.46 -40.79 129.07
N ALA A 14 -53.30 -40.19 129.38
CA ALA A 14 -52.20 -40.98 129.97
C ALA A 14 -52.48 -41.39 131.42
N SER A 15 -53.40 -40.72 132.13
CA SER A 15 -53.59 -40.91 133.57
C SER A 15 -54.74 -41.86 133.87
N LEU A 16 -54.54 -43.17 133.66
CA LEU A 16 -55.06 -44.16 134.61
C LEU A 16 -54.16 -45.41 134.61
N PRO A 17 -53.96 -45.98 135.79
CA PRO A 17 -52.75 -46.68 136.15
C PRO A 17 -52.75 -48.12 135.67
N LEU A 18 -51.51 -48.63 135.48
CA LEU A 18 -51.01 -49.93 135.96
C LEU A 18 -52.05 -50.81 136.68
N PRO A 19 -52.03 -52.16 136.60
CA PRO A 19 -50.89 -53.03 136.28
C PRO A 19 -51.29 -54.18 135.30
N PRO A 20 -50.39 -55.07 134.86
CA PRO A 20 -50.79 -56.28 134.14
C PRO A 20 -51.76 -57.15 134.99
N PRO A 21 -52.93 -57.58 134.50
CA PRO A 21 -53.80 -58.49 135.23
C PRO A 21 -53.40 -59.94 134.89
N GLY A 22 -52.66 -60.53 135.82
CA GLY A 22 -51.91 -61.79 135.71
C GLY A 22 -50.89 -61.97 136.85
N THR A 23 -50.69 -60.95 137.69
CA THR A 23 -50.25 -61.03 139.10
C THR A 23 -51.31 -60.38 140.04
N GLU A 24 -51.51 -60.87 141.27
CA GLU A 24 -52.69 -60.70 142.18
C GLU A 24 -52.58 -59.54 143.24
N LEU A 25 -53.69 -58.97 143.78
CA LEU A 25 -53.72 -57.72 144.62
C LEU A 25 -54.53 -57.76 145.98
N THR A 26 -54.15 -56.89 146.98
CA THR A 26 -54.60 -56.78 148.42
C THR A 26 -55.04 -55.35 148.92
N THR A 27 -55.41 -55.18 150.23
CA THR A 27 -56.07 -54.04 150.94
C THR A 27 -55.49 -52.63 150.79
N ASP A 28 -54.26 -52.50 150.33
CA ASP A 28 -53.51 -51.23 150.22
C ASP A 28 -54.03 -50.32 149.08
N ASN A 29 -54.85 -50.86 148.19
CA ASN A 29 -55.20 -50.20 146.93
C ASN A 29 -56.38 -49.22 147.02
N ILE A 30 -57.26 -49.31 148.02
CA ILE A 30 -58.48 -48.49 148.08
C ILE A 30 -58.27 -47.16 148.82
N ARG A 31 -57.43 -47.10 149.86
CA ARG A 31 -57.15 -45.81 150.55
C ARG A 31 -56.24 -44.89 149.72
N ARG A 32 -55.37 -45.44 148.87
CA ARG A 32 -54.59 -44.70 147.85
C ARG A 32 -55.45 -43.91 146.87
N ALA A 33 -56.70 -44.32 146.66
CA ALA A 33 -57.63 -43.59 145.78
C ALA A 33 -58.20 -42.32 146.42
N LEU A 34 -58.35 -42.30 147.76
CA LEU A 34 -58.85 -41.10 148.47
C LEU A 34 -57.77 -40.03 148.62
N THR A 35 -56.52 -40.42 148.89
CA THR A 35 -55.35 -39.50 148.85
C THR A 35 -55.13 -38.91 147.46
N ALA A 36 -55.56 -39.59 146.40
CA ALA A 36 -55.43 -39.12 145.02
C ALA A 36 -56.44 -38.01 144.66
N VAL A 37 -57.60 -37.94 145.29
CA VAL A 37 -58.62 -36.93 144.98
C VAL A 37 -58.31 -35.59 145.66
N ASP A 38 -57.89 -35.60 146.93
CA ASP A 38 -57.55 -34.35 147.64
C ASP A 38 -56.28 -33.70 147.06
N GLN A 39 -55.28 -34.48 146.64
CA GLN A 39 -54.11 -33.96 145.91
C GLN A 39 -54.49 -33.35 144.55
N HIS A 40 -55.60 -33.78 143.95
CA HIS A 40 -56.09 -33.23 142.69
C HIS A 40 -56.73 -31.84 142.87
N ILE A 41 -57.35 -31.58 144.03
CA ILE A 41 -57.94 -30.27 144.35
C ILE A 41 -56.84 -29.23 144.57
N ASP A 42 -55.75 -29.58 145.27
CA ASP A 42 -54.60 -28.68 145.44
C ASP A 42 -53.82 -28.45 144.13
N ALA A 43 -53.80 -29.44 143.24
CA ALA A 43 -53.20 -29.31 141.91
C ALA A 43 -53.98 -28.34 141.00
N VAL A 44 -55.32 -28.34 141.05
CA VAL A 44 -56.14 -27.46 140.20
C VAL A 44 -56.10 -26.00 140.65
N LYS A 45 -56.12 -25.73 141.97
CA LYS A 45 -56.01 -24.35 142.49
C LYS A 45 -54.64 -23.72 142.19
N SER A 46 -53.56 -24.49 142.35
CA SER A 46 -52.20 -24.01 142.01
C SER A 46 -52.05 -23.75 140.51
N ARG A 47 -52.74 -24.51 139.66
CA ARG A 47 -52.73 -24.33 138.20
C ARG A 47 -53.38 -23.03 137.76
N VAL A 48 -54.53 -22.67 138.33
CA VAL A 48 -55.27 -21.44 137.97
C VAL A 48 -54.53 -20.19 138.44
N GLN A 49 -53.84 -20.26 139.59
CA GLN A 49 -53.08 -19.14 140.13
C GLN A 49 -51.76 -18.89 139.36
N HIS A 50 -51.17 -19.93 138.75
CA HIS A 50 -49.99 -19.80 137.88
C HIS A 50 -50.36 -19.25 136.49
N THR A 51 -51.48 -19.71 135.90
CA THR A 51 -51.90 -19.27 134.54
C THR A 51 -52.31 -17.79 134.47
N LEU A 52 -52.91 -17.24 135.54
CA LEU A 52 -53.32 -15.82 135.54
C LEU A 52 -52.17 -14.84 135.79
N VAL A 53 -51.07 -15.28 136.40
CA VAL A 53 -49.89 -14.44 136.68
C VAL A 53 -48.88 -14.49 135.53
N ASP A 54 -48.75 -15.62 134.85
CA ASP A 54 -47.80 -15.77 133.74
C ASP A 54 -48.26 -15.01 132.48
N ASP A 55 -49.55 -15.01 132.16
CA ASP A 55 -50.06 -14.48 130.87
C ASP A 55 -50.35 -12.96 130.85
N TYR A 56 -50.32 -12.27 131.99
CA TYR A 56 -50.57 -10.82 132.05
C TYR A 56 -49.42 -10.01 131.40
N SER A 57 -48.19 -10.50 131.49
CA SER A 57 -47.00 -9.86 130.93
C SER A 57 -47.00 -9.89 129.39
N ALA A 58 -47.43 -11.01 128.81
CA ALA A 58 -47.53 -11.19 127.36
C ALA A 58 -48.59 -10.27 126.72
N PHE A 59 -49.71 -10.03 127.41
CA PHE A 59 -50.76 -9.13 126.90
C PHE A 59 -50.32 -7.66 126.91
N ALA A 60 -49.62 -7.20 127.96
CA ALA A 60 -49.12 -5.83 128.05
C ALA A 60 -48.04 -5.52 126.99
N GLU A 61 -47.18 -6.49 126.67
CA GLU A 61 -46.19 -6.36 125.60
C GLU A 61 -46.82 -6.30 124.20
N ALA A 62 -47.90 -7.05 123.96
CA ALA A 62 -48.58 -7.05 122.66
C ALA A 62 -49.21 -5.68 122.36
N MET A 63 -49.83 -5.04 123.36
CA MET A 63 -50.41 -3.70 123.21
C MET A 63 -49.36 -2.61 122.97
N THR A 64 -48.22 -2.66 123.66
CA THR A 64 -47.12 -1.70 123.42
C THR A 64 -46.43 -1.90 122.08
N ARG A 65 -46.43 -3.13 121.53
CA ARG A 65 -45.94 -3.40 120.17
C ARG A 65 -46.84 -2.78 119.10
N ALA A 66 -48.16 -2.84 119.25
CA ALA A 66 -49.10 -2.29 118.29
C ALA A 66 -49.02 -0.75 118.20
N ASP A 67 -48.86 -0.06 119.32
CA ASP A 67 -48.77 1.41 119.37
C ASP A 67 -47.47 1.93 118.72
N ARG A 68 -46.34 1.22 118.93
CA ARG A 68 -45.07 1.50 118.24
C ARG A 68 -45.17 1.33 116.73
N GLN A 69 -45.85 0.27 116.27
CA GLN A 69 -46.00 0.03 114.83
C GLN A 69 -46.82 1.11 114.13
N ALA A 70 -47.81 1.71 114.81
CA ALA A 70 -48.58 2.82 114.25
C ALA A 70 -47.73 4.10 114.12
N THR A 71 -46.89 4.39 115.12
CA THR A 71 -45.99 5.56 115.08
C THR A 71 -44.88 5.41 114.03
N ASP A 72 -44.35 4.20 113.83
CA ASP A 72 -43.36 3.91 112.79
C ASP A 72 -43.93 4.09 111.37
N LEU A 73 -45.23 3.82 111.17
CA LEU A 73 -45.91 3.95 109.87
C LEU A 73 -46.10 5.41 109.45
N ASP A 74 -46.43 6.29 110.40
CA ASP A 74 -46.53 7.74 110.14
C ASP A 74 -45.14 8.36 109.87
N ALA A 75 -44.11 7.91 110.57
CA ALA A 75 -42.73 8.31 110.29
C ALA A 75 -42.29 7.92 108.87
N LEU A 76 -42.60 6.68 108.45
CA LEU A 76 -42.28 6.18 107.11
C LEU A 76 -42.96 7.00 106.00
N THR A 77 -44.16 7.53 106.25
CA THR A 77 -44.88 8.31 105.23
C THR A 77 -44.22 9.68 104.99
N VAL A 78 -43.68 10.31 106.04
CA VAL A 78 -42.91 11.56 105.94
C VAL A 78 -41.57 11.33 105.24
N ASP A 79 -40.89 10.22 105.53
CA ASP A 79 -39.63 9.88 104.88
C ASP A 79 -39.81 9.62 103.37
N VAL A 80 -40.89 8.96 102.95
CA VAL A 80 -41.20 8.73 101.53
C VAL A 80 -41.47 10.04 100.79
N ALA A 81 -42.18 10.99 101.41
CA ALA A 81 -42.42 12.31 100.81
C ALA A 81 -41.12 13.11 100.64
N SER A 82 -40.23 13.05 101.64
CA SER A 82 -38.91 13.69 101.61
C SER A 82 -38.01 13.09 100.53
N LEU A 83 -38.06 11.76 100.35
CA LEU A 83 -37.32 11.06 99.31
C LEU A 83 -37.83 11.42 97.90
N ALA A 84 -39.15 11.62 97.76
CA ALA A 84 -39.74 12.01 96.48
C ALA A 84 -39.26 13.40 96.02
N GLU A 85 -39.11 14.39 96.91
CA GLU A 85 -38.52 15.68 96.56
C GLU A 85 -37.05 15.55 96.11
N VAL A 86 -36.23 14.81 96.86
CA VAL A 86 -34.80 14.63 96.53
C VAL A 86 -34.59 13.91 95.20
N VAL A 87 -35.52 13.02 94.81
CA VAL A 87 -35.40 12.24 93.57
C VAL A 87 -36.04 12.93 92.37
N LEU A 88 -37.19 13.59 92.56
CA LEU A 88 -38.05 14.05 91.45
C LEU A 88 -38.06 15.57 91.22
N ASP A 89 -37.43 16.39 92.07
CA ASP A 89 -37.32 17.84 91.84
C ASP A 89 -36.62 18.11 90.48
N PRO A 90 -37.26 18.85 89.56
CA PRO A 90 -36.73 19.08 88.22
C PRO A 90 -35.45 19.95 88.17
N ALA A 91 -35.17 20.78 89.18
CA ALA A 91 -34.01 21.66 89.18
C ALA A 91 -32.85 21.17 90.06
N ARG A 92 -33.15 20.49 91.17
CA ARG A 92 -32.15 20.02 92.15
C ARG A 92 -32.23 18.53 92.49
N GLY A 93 -33.24 17.83 91.97
CA GLY A 93 -33.41 16.41 92.19
C GLY A 93 -32.40 15.59 91.39
N LEU A 94 -32.11 14.39 91.89
CA LEU A 94 -31.15 13.47 91.28
C LEU A 94 -31.45 13.21 89.80
N LYS A 95 -32.73 13.12 89.40
CA LYS A 95 -33.11 12.86 88.01
C LYS A 95 -32.72 14.03 87.08
N GLY A 96 -33.00 15.27 87.48
CA GLY A 96 -32.69 16.47 86.67
C GLY A 96 -31.18 16.68 86.50
N CYS A 97 -30.43 16.56 87.59
CA CYS A 97 -28.96 16.64 87.54
C CYS A 97 -28.34 15.52 86.71
N LEU A 98 -28.87 14.29 86.78
CA LEU A 98 -28.39 13.16 85.97
C LEU A 98 -28.67 13.37 84.48
N THR A 99 -29.83 13.90 84.11
CA THR A 99 -30.16 14.19 82.70
C THR A 99 -29.29 15.31 82.11
N ASP A 100 -28.99 16.34 82.90
CA ASP A 100 -28.08 17.42 82.48
C ASP A 100 -26.63 16.94 82.39
N ALA A 101 -26.19 16.10 83.33
CA ALA A 101 -24.88 15.46 83.25
C ALA A 101 -24.75 14.54 82.02
N LEU A 102 -25.77 13.72 81.74
CA LEU A 102 -25.82 12.84 80.56
C LEU A 102 -25.85 13.62 79.24
N SER A 103 -26.53 14.77 79.19
CA SER A 103 -26.55 15.59 77.97
C SER A 103 -25.20 16.27 77.71
N ARG A 104 -24.52 16.77 78.75
CA ARG A 104 -23.15 17.30 78.66
C ARG A 104 -22.14 16.21 78.29
N GLU A 105 -22.26 15.03 78.87
CA GLU A 105 -21.42 13.87 78.52
C GLU A 105 -21.60 13.51 77.04
N ARG A 106 -22.84 13.44 76.54
CA ARG A 106 -23.10 13.17 75.12
C ARG A 106 -22.48 14.23 74.19
N GLN A 107 -22.54 15.51 74.55
CA GLN A 107 -21.89 16.59 73.79
C GLN A 107 -20.37 16.46 73.79
N LEU A 108 -19.76 16.22 74.95
CA LEU A 108 -18.32 16.02 75.07
C LEU A 108 -17.84 14.78 74.32
N VAL A 109 -18.61 13.67 74.36
CA VAL A 109 -18.31 12.45 73.58
C VAL A 109 -18.42 12.70 72.08
N ALA A 110 -19.41 13.49 71.62
CA ALA A 110 -19.52 13.85 70.21
C ALA A 110 -18.36 14.74 69.75
N GLU A 111 -17.93 15.70 70.58
CA GLU A 111 -16.79 16.56 70.28
C GLU A 111 -15.46 15.79 70.33
N ALA A 112 -15.29 14.88 71.30
CA ALA A 112 -14.15 13.96 71.36
C ALA A 112 -14.06 13.08 70.12
N ARG A 113 -15.17 12.47 69.68
CA ARG A 113 -15.21 11.69 68.43
C ARG A 113 -14.79 12.51 67.22
N ARG A 114 -15.25 13.76 67.11
CA ARG A 114 -14.86 14.67 66.01
C ARG A 114 -13.38 15.06 66.06
N GLN A 115 -12.82 15.23 67.26
CA GLN A 115 -11.37 15.48 67.43
C GLN A 115 -10.57 14.22 67.09
N ASP A 116 -11.01 13.03 67.51
CA ASP A 116 -10.39 11.75 67.18
C ASP A 116 -10.37 11.50 65.67
N GLU A 117 -11.48 11.77 64.97
CA GLU A 117 -11.54 11.71 63.51
C GLU A 117 -10.48 12.62 62.86
N LYS A 118 -10.32 13.86 63.34
CA LYS A 118 -9.28 14.79 62.84
C LYS A 118 -7.87 14.26 63.11
N VAL A 119 -7.62 13.72 64.31
CA VAL A 119 -6.31 13.13 64.66
C VAL A 119 -5.99 11.94 63.76
N VAL A 120 -6.98 11.08 63.47
CA VAL A 120 -6.81 9.95 62.54
C VAL A 120 -6.45 10.44 61.13
N GLN A 121 -7.13 11.49 60.62
CA GLN A 121 -6.79 12.05 59.31
C GLN A 121 -5.40 12.71 59.28
N LEU A 122 -5.00 13.42 60.35
CA LEU A 122 -3.66 14.02 60.46
C LEU A 122 -2.56 12.96 60.52
N ARG A 123 -2.77 11.86 61.26
CA ARG A 123 -1.83 10.73 61.29
C ARG A 123 -1.69 10.07 59.92
N ARG A 124 -2.80 9.90 59.19
CA ARG A 124 -2.77 9.36 57.82
C ARG A 124 -2.01 10.28 56.87
N LEU A 125 -2.17 11.61 56.97
CA LEU A 125 -1.38 12.58 56.19
C LEU A 125 0.11 12.55 56.54
N GLN A 126 0.44 12.33 57.81
CA GLN A 126 1.83 12.19 58.26
C GLN A 126 2.48 10.93 57.69
N ASP A 127 1.78 9.79 57.69
CA ASP A 127 2.25 8.54 57.09
C ASP A 127 2.49 8.68 55.58
N LEU A 128 1.53 9.26 54.85
CA LEU A 128 1.69 9.55 53.41
C LEU A 128 2.91 10.44 53.13
N ARG A 129 3.15 11.45 53.97
CA ARG A 129 4.34 12.31 53.85
C ARG A 129 5.64 11.54 54.11
N GLN A 130 5.71 10.72 55.16
CA GLN A 130 6.91 9.94 55.50
C GLN A 130 7.27 8.96 54.39
N ARG A 131 6.28 8.27 53.81
CA ARG A 131 6.50 7.37 52.67
C ARG A 131 6.93 8.12 51.40
N LEU A 132 6.45 9.35 51.16
CA LEU A 132 6.92 10.18 50.04
C LEU A 132 8.37 10.65 50.25
N GLU A 133 8.75 11.00 51.48
CA GLU A 133 10.15 11.30 51.84
C GLU A 133 11.04 10.06 51.68
N ARG A 134 10.55 8.87 52.02
CA ARG A 134 11.23 7.59 51.78
C ARG A 134 11.41 7.31 50.28
N ALA A 135 10.38 7.51 49.46
CA ALA A 135 10.49 7.37 48.00
C ALA A 135 11.56 8.32 47.43
N ARG A 136 11.56 9.59 47.87
CA ARG A 136 12.60 10.56 47.47
C ARG A 136 14.00 10.11 47.87
N TYR A 137 14.17 9.56 49.06
CA TYR A 137 15.45 9.03 49.53
C TYR A 137 15.93 7.86 48.67
N LEU A 138 15.03 6.92 48.33
CA LEU A 138 15.35 5.77 47.47
C LEU A 138 15.73 6.20 46.04
N VAL A 139 15.04 7.20 45.47
CA VAL A 139 15.41 7.77 44.16
C VAL A 139 16.81 8.39 44.17
N ASN A 140 17.15 9.14 45.22
CA ASN A 140 18.47 9.76 45.36
C ASN A 140 19.60 8.74 45.56
N ASN A 141 19.29 7.57 46.12
CA ASN A 141 20.24 6.48 46.33
C ASN A 141 20.26 5.45 45.19
N HIS A 142 19.63 5.76 44.05
CA HIS A 142 19.59 4.90 42.86
C HIS A 142 18.94 3.52 43.06
N SER A 143 18.15 3.34 44.13
CA SER A 143 17.38 2.11 44.38
C SER A 143 16.01 2.22 43.71
N TYR A 144 15.99 2.21 42.37
CA TYR A 144 14.81 2.58 41.58
C TYR A 144 13.65 1.57 41.68
N SER A 145 13.93 0.27 41.78
CA SER A 145 12.88 -0.76 41.88
C SER A 145 12.04 -0.57 43.14
N GLU A 146 12.69 -0.52 44.31
CA GLU A 146 12.04 -0.26 45.60
C GLU A 146 11.37 1.12 45.64
N ALA A 147 11.95 2.13 44.98
CA ALA A 147 11.34 3.45 44.90
C ALA A 147 10.00 3.40 44.15
N VAL A 148 9.92 2.65 43.05
CA VAL A 148 8.69 2.50 42.26
C VAL A 148 7.65 1.68 43.01
N ASP A 149 8.02 0.63 43.74
CA ASP A 149 7.09 -0.13 44.60
C ASP A 149 6.44 0.77 45.66
N VAL A 150 7.24 1.57 46.39
CA VAL A 150 6.73 2.53 47.37
C VAL A 150 5.83 3.60 46.71
N MET A 151 6.15 4.02 45.48
CA MET A 151 5.35 4.99 44.73
C MET A 151 4.01 4.40 44.26
N ASP A 152 3.97 3.13 43.84
CA ASP A 152 2.75 2.46 43.42
C ASP A 152 1.85 2.15 44.63
N GLU A 153 2.42 1.70 45.75
CA GLU A 153 1.70 1.58 47.03
C GLU A 153 1.07 2.92 47.44
N LEU A 154 1.84 4.01 47.40
CA LEU A 154 1.34 5.35 47.69
C LEU A 154 0.20 5.77 46.77
N ARG A 155 0.26 5.41 45.48
CA ARG A 155 -0.79 5.69 44.51
C ARG A 155 -2.06 4.91 44.83
N THR A 156 -1.95 3.64 45.20
CA THR A 156 -3.11 2.83 45.62
C THR A 156 -3.74 3.35 46.91
N ASP A 157 -2.93 3.71 47.91
CA ASP A 157 -3.40 4.28 49.18
C ASP A 157 -4.08 5.65 49.01
N LEU A 158 -3.59 6.47 48.07
CA LEU A 158 -4.20 7.76 47.70
C LEU A 158 -5.51 7.57 46.94
N ALA A 159 -5.62 6.52 46.10
CA ALA A 159 -6.84 6.18 45.37
C ALA A 159 -7.92 5.58 46.28
N ALA A 160 -7.53 4.78 47.28
CA ALA A 160 -8.41 4.18 48.27
C ALA A 160 -8.93 5.20 49.33
N ALA A 161 -8.56 6.48 49.24
CA ALA A 161 -8.95 7.53 50.17
C ALA A 161 -10.02 8.48 49.56
N PRO A 162 -11.33 8.16 49.62
CA PRO A 162 -12.38 8.99 49.04
C PRO A 162 -12.45 10.39 49.64
N VAL A 163 -12.09 10.54 50.93
CA VAL A 163 -12.08 11.82 51.67
C VAL A 163 -11.05 12.82 51.11
N LEU A 164 -9.97 12.32 50.49
CA LEU A 164 -8.91 13.16 49.92
C LEU A 164 -9.10 13.41 48.41
N SER A 165 -9.98 12.65 47.76
CA SER A 165 -10.25 12.78 46.33
C SER A 165 -10.77 14.19 45.99
N GLY A 166 -10.19 14.84 44.98
CA GLY A 166 -10.56 16.20 44.56
C GLY A 166 -10.00 17.35 45.42
N THR A 167 -9.24 17.07 46.48
CA THR A 167 -8.63 18.12 47.31
C THR A 167 -7.32 18.67 46.70
N ARG A 168 -6.99 19.94 47.01
CA ARG A 168 -5.70 20.55 46.61
C ARG A 168 -4.48 19.78 47.14
N LEU A 169 -4.62 19.17 48.33
CA LEU A 169 -3.56 18.36 48.94
C LEU A 169 -3.33 17.07 48.16
N ALA A 170 -4.38 16.34 47.79
CA ALA A 170 -4.24 15.12 46.98
C ALA A 170 -3.62 15.40 45.61
N ASN A 171 -3.98 16.53 44.98
CA ASN A 171 -3.33 16.95 43.73
C ASN A 171 -1.85 17.28 43.96
N ALA A 172 -1.50 18.01 45.02
CA ALA A 172 -0.10 18.30 45.34
C ALA A 172 0.73 17.04 45.64
N PHE A 173 0.13 16.00 46.25
CA PHE A 173 0.78 14.70 46.44
C PHE A 173 0.97 13.96 45.11
N ARG A 174 -0.05 13.97 44.24
CA ARG A 174 0.04 13.38 42.89
C ARG A 174 1.12 14.07 42.05
N ASP A 175 1.14 15.40 42.01
CA ASP A 175 2.15 16.18 41.31
C ASP A 175 3.58 15.93 41.83
N ARG A 176 3.73 15.58 43.12
CA ARG A 176 5.04 15.20 43.69
C ARG A 176 5.42 13.76 43.32
N LEU A 177 4.47 12.83 43.37
CA LEU A 177 4.68 11.44 42.93
C LEU A 177 5.07 11.41 41.45
N ASP A 178 4.35 12.13 40.60
CA ASP A 178 4.64 12.21 39.17
C ASP A 178 6.03 12.80 38.94
N ARG A 179 6.42 13.88 39.65
CA ARG A 179 7.79 14.41 39.59
C ARG A 179 8.86 13.38 39.99
N HIS A 180 8.62 12.58 41.01
CA HIS A 180 9.56 11.52 41.40
C HIS A 180 9.62 10.39 40.37
N ARG A 181 8.49 10.01 39.76
CA ARG A 181 8.45 9.05 38.63
C ARG A 181 9.23 9.58 37.43
N PHE A 182 9.02 10.84 37.04
CA PHE A 182 9.79 11.49 35.96
C PHE A 182 11.28 11.56 36.27
N ALA A 183 11.66 11.85 37.51
CA ALA A 183 13.07 11.85 37.91
C ALA A 183 13.73 10.47 37.76
N VAL A 184 12.99 9.39 38.07
CA VAL A 184 13.47 8.01 37.83
C VAL A 184 13.63 7.73 36.34
N ILE A 185 12.64 8.09 35.51
CA ILE A 185 12.68 7.90 34.06
C ILE A 185 13.87 8.64 33.45
N GLU A 186 14.05 9.92 33.79
CA GLU A 186 15.14 10.75 33.28
C GLU A 186 16.51 10.22 33.72
N SER A 187 16.62 9.76 34.97
CA SER A 187 17.85 9.15 35.49
C SER A 187 18.18 7.85 34.77
N LEU A 188 17.21 6.96 34.57
CA LEU A 188 17.37 5.71 33.82
C LEU A 188 17.69 5.97 32.33
N ALA A 189 17.06 6.96 31.70
CA ALA A 189 17.36 7.36 30.33
C ALA A 189 18.80 7.90 30.19
N ARG A 190 19.25 8.74 31.15
CA ARG A 190 20.65 9.22 31.20
C ARG A 190 21.63 8.06 31.42
N GLN A 191 21.31 7.12 32.30
CA GLN A 191 22.12 5.91 32.53
C GLN A 191 22.17 5.01 31.29
N PHE A 192 21.07 4.86 30.56
CA PHE A 192 21.04 4.14 29.28
C PHE A 192 21.94 4.81 28.23
N GLN A 193 21.83 6.12 28.04
CA GLN A 193 22.67 6.87 27.10
C GLN A 193 24.16 6.91 27.50
N ALA A 194 24.48 6.83 28.79
CA ALA A 194 25.85 6.75 29.28
C ALA A 194 26.45 5.34 29.10
N THR A 195 25.63 4.29 29.23
CA THR A 195 26.04 2.88 29.10
C THR A 195 26.17 2.47 27.64
N VAL A 196 25.22 2.91 26.79
CA VAL A 196 25.15 2.57 25.37
C VAL A 196 25.45 3.81 24.54
N THR A 197 26.63 3.85 23.94
CA THR A 197 27.05 4.97 23.09
C THR A 197 27.08 4.55 21.64
N LEU A 198 26.27 5.24 20.83
CA LEU A 198 26.25 5.16 19.37
C LEU A 198 26.95 6.40 18.84
N THR A 199 28.12 6.25 18.25
CA THR A 199 28.90 7.36 17.68
C THR A 199 29.22 7.10 16.22
N GLU A 200 29.08 8.13 15.38
CA GLU A 200 29.71 8.13 14.06
C GLU A 200 31.23 8.16 14.26
N GLY A 201 31.94 7.25 13.59
CA GLY A 201 33.38 7.14 13.74
C GLY A 201 34.06 8.42 13.26
N ASP A 202 34.69 9.16 14.18
CA ASP A 202 35.53 10.29 13.81
C ASP A 202 36.72 10.38 14.78
N THR A 203 37.83 9.72 14.45
CA THR A 203 39.15 10.07 14.97
C THR A 203 40.25 9.48 14.09
N LYS A 204 40.90 10.34 13.29
CA LYS A 204 42.30 10.25 12.84
C LYS A 204 42.76 8.88 12.29
N GLY A 205 42.64 8.69 10.97
CA GLY A 205 43.64 7.93 10.20
C GLY A 205 43.21 6.64 9.52
N GLU A 206 42.06 6.05 9.85
CA GLU A 206 41.55 4.86 9.14
C GLU A 206 40.06 5.04 8.87
N ALA A 207 39.58 4.53 7.73
CA ALA A 207 38.19 4.60 7.25
C ALA A 207 37.22 3.86 8.19
N GLY A 208 36.94 4.45 9.36
CA GLY A 208 36.13 3.86 10.42
C GLY A 208 34.65 4.16 10.24
N GLY A 209 33.82 3.11 10.11
CA GLY A 209 32.37 3.25 10.15
C GLY A 209 31.83 3.56 11.56
N PRO A 210 30.50 3.66 11.70
CA PRO A 210 29.87 3.89 13.00
C PRO A 210 30.19 2.77 13.98
N VAL A 211 30.23 3.16 15.26
CA VAL A 211 30.66 2.31 16.36
C VAL A 211 29.60 2.32 17.45
N LEU A 212 29.16 1.13 17.85
CA LEU A 212 28.28 0.86 18.98
C LEU A 212 29.15 0.33 20.13
N ARG A 213 29.28 1.11 21.20
CA ARG A 213 30.04 0.76 22.40
C ARG A 213 29.08 0.55 23.57
N VAL A 214 29.24 -0.58 24.23
CA VAL A 214 28.67 -0.81 25.56
C VAL A 214 29.82 -0.69 26.55
N ARG A 215 29.77 0.33 27.40
CA ARG A 215 30.81 0.53 28.42
C ARG A 215 30.60 -0.41 29.59
N GLU A 216 31.58 -1.26 29.86
CA GLU A 216 31.53 -2.20 30.98
C GLU A 216 32.02 -1.59 32.32
N ALA A 217 31.94 -2.41 33.36
CA ALA A 217 31.94 -2.11 34.78
C ALA A 217 33.21 -1.53 35.47
N PRO A 218 34.36 -1.19 34.86
CA PRO A 218 35.43 -0.52 35.61
C PRO A 218 35.44 1.02 35.52
N ASP A 219 34.90 1.63 34.46
CA ASP A 219 35.17 3.05 34.17
C ASP A 219 34.02 4.03 34.46
N LEU A 220 32.78 3.55 34.66
CA LEU A 220 31.67 4.38 35.12
C LEU A 220 31.42 4.23 36.62
N PRO A 221 31.25 5.33 37.38
CA PRO A 221 30.82 5.26 38.77
C PRO A 221 29.47 4.51 38.85
N SER A 222 29.24 3.75 39.93
CA SER A 222 28.05 2.90 40.14
C SER A 222 26.72 3.63 39.90
N GLN A 223 26.73 4.96 40.03
CA GLN A 223 25.61 5.88 39.84
C GLN A 223 25.22 6.13 38.36
N GLN A 224 26.08 5.78 37.40
CA GLN A 224 25.86 6.03 35.96
C GLN A 224 25.57 4.76 35.15
N ARG A 225 25.59 3.58 35.78
CA ARG A 225 25.28 2.31 35.10
C ARG A 225 23.78 2.11 35.04
N LEU A 226 23.32 1.53 33.93
CA LEU A 226 21.98 0.98 33.90
C LEU A 226 21.94 -0.21 34.88
N PRO A 227 21.06 -0.20 35.90
CA PRO A 227 20.84 -1.39 36.72
C PRO A 227 20.31 -2.53 35.85
N HIS A 228 20.62 -3.78 36.18
CA HIS A 228 20.03 -4.93 35.50
C HIS A 228 18.49 -4.87 35.51
N ASP A 229 17.88 -4.34 36.58
CA ASP A 229 16.42 -4.17 36.66
C ASP A 229 15.90 -2.90 35.96
N GLY A 230 16.76 -2.08 35.34
CA GLY A 230 16.40 -0.79 34.75
C GLY A 230 15.32 -0.90 33.67
N TYR A 231 15.40 -1.92 32.80
CA TYR A 231 14.37 -2.16 31.78
C TYR A 231 13.04 -2.61 32.38
N ARG A 232 13.06 -3.42 33.46
CA ARG A 232 11.85 -3.81 34.20
C ARG A 232 11.18 -2.61 34.86
N VAL A 233 11.96 -1.71 35.45
CA VAL A 233 11.47 -0.46 36.04
C VAL A 233 10.88 0.46 34.96
N LEU A 234 11.54 0.60 33.81
CA LEU A 234 11.01 1.37 32.68
C LEU A 234 9.71 0.79 32.10
N ALA A 235 9.58 -0.54 32.05
CA ALA A 235 8.36 -1.23 31.63
C ALA A 235 7.20 -0.91 32.58
N ARG A 236 7.41 -1.06 33.90
CA ARG A 236 6.40 -0.72 34.93
C ARG A 236 6.00 0.75 34.93
N LEU A 237 6.90 1.64 34.52
CA LEU A 237 6.64 3.07 34.37
C LEU A 237 5.97 3.43 33.03
N GLY A 238 5.87 2.50 32.07
CA GLY A 238 5.26 2.71 30.75
C GLY A 238 6.13 3.49 29.75
N HIS A 239 7.41 3.71 30.05
CA HIS A 239 8.32 4.51 29.20
C HIS A 239 9.39 3.67 28.47
N LEU A 240 9.35 2.35 28.61
CA LEU A 240 10.28 1.45 27.92
C LEU A 240 10.17 1.57 26.39
N HIS A 241 8.96 1.63 25.85
CA HIS A 241 8.70 1.73 24.41
C HIS A 241 9.30 3.02 23.80
N GLU A 242 9.15 4.16 24.46
CA GLU A 242 9.73 5.43 23.98
C GLU A 242 11.26 5.40 23.94
N GLN A 243 11.90 4.83 24.97
CA GLN A 243 13.36 4.70 25.02
C GLN A 243 13.89 3.75 23.95
N ILE A 244 13.21 2.62 23.74
CA ILE A 244 13.59 1.66 22.69
C ILE A 244 13.36 2.25 21.30
N ASN A 245 12.27 3.00 21.07
CA ASN A 245 12.03 3.67 19.79
C ASN A 245 13.13 4.70 19.47
N TYR A 246 13.59 5.46 20.46
CA TYR A 246 14.69 6.40 20.28
C TYR A 246 16.01 5.67 19.96
N PHE A 247 16.29 4.56 20.65
CA PHE A 247 17.44 3.72 20.35
C PHE A 247 17.35 3.09 18.96
N ALA A 248 16.20 2.54 18.59
CA ALA A 248 15.92 1.96 17.28
C ALA A 248 16.11 2.97 16.16
N GLN A 249 15.68 4.22 16.35
CA GLN A 249 15.94 5.32 15.40
C GLN A 249 17.43 5.51 15.15
N ARG A 250 18.23 5.64 16.21
CA ARG A 250 19.68 5.88 16.06
C ARG A 250 20.38 4.66 15.48
N LEU A 251 19.93 3.46 15.82
CA LEU A 251 20.44 2.21 15.26
C LEU A 251 20.09 2.11 13.77
N ASP A 252 18.89 2.55 13.38
CA ASP A 252 18.45 2.59 11.97
C ASP A 252 19.29 3.56 11.13
N ASP A 253 19.42 4.79 11.60
CA ASP A 253 20.15 5.87 10.93
C ASP A 253 21.63 5.52 10.71
N LEU A 254 22.28 4.90 11.70
CA LEU A 254 23.71 4.65 11.68
C LEU A 254 24.08 3.29 11.08
N PHE A 255 23.38 2.21 11.43
CA PHE A 255 23.76 0.84 11.08
C PHE A 255 22.87 0.26 9.97
N ILE A 256 21.56 0.15 10.20
CA ILE A 256 20.66 -0.58 9.31
C ILE A 256 20.57 0.07 7.93
N ASN A 257 20.47 1.40 7.86
CA ASN A 257 20.46 2.11 6.58
C ASN A 257 21.70 1.80 5.75
N ARG A 258 22.88 1.72 6.37
CA ARG A 258 24.14 1.41 5.66
C ARG A 258 24.24 -0.06 5.26
N LEU A 259 23.73 -0.97 6.08
CA LEU A 259 23.70 -2.41 5.80
C LEU A 259 22.69 -2.79 4.70
N CYS A 260 21.58 -2.04 4.58
CA CYS A 260 20.54 -2.30 3.59
C CYS A 260 20.72 -1.53 2.25
N GLN A 261 21.74 -0.68 2.13
CA GLN A 261 22.00 0.10 0.91
C GLN A 261 22.65 -0.74 -0.20
N ARG A 262 22.18 -0.49 -1.43
CA ARG A 262 22.60 -1.19 -2.65
C ARG A 262 24.04 -0.88 -3.10
N GLU A 263 24.57 0.29 -2.72
CA GLU A 263 25.84 0.83 -3.24
C GLU A 263 27.08 0.48 -2.38
N CYS A 264 26.94 -0.25 -1.26
CA CYS A 264 28.07 -0.52 -0.34
C CYS A 264 28.08 -1.96 0.23
N PRO A 265 28.38 -3.00 -0.56
CA PRO A 265 28.50 -4.38 -0.07
C PRO A 265 29.71 -4.63 0.85
N GLY A 266 30.58 -3.63 1.06
CA GLY A 266 31.83 -3.78 1.81
C GLY A 266 31.71 -3.65 3.33
N TRP A 267 30.54 -3.33 3.89
CA TRP A 267 30.40 -3.16 5.35
C TRP A 267 30.30 -4.51 6.06
N GLU A 268 31.25 -4.79 6.94
CA GLU A 268 31.25 -5.96 7.82
C GLU A 268 31.01 -5.53 9.27
N VAL A 269 30.12 -6.25 9.96
CA VAL A 269 29.92 -6.10 11.41
C VAL A 269 31.01 -6.88 12.12
N VAL A 270 31.94 -6.17 12.76
CA VAL A 270 33.01 -6.77 13.56
C VAL A 270 32.75 -6.50 15.03
N VAL A 271 32.70 -7.57 15.83
CA VAL A 271 32.64 -7.50 17.28
C VAL A 271 34.05 -7.68 17.83
N THR A 272 34.50 -6.75 18.65
CA THR A 272 35.81 -6.81 19.33
C THR A 272 35.59 -6.70 20.84
N GLY A 273 36.29 -7.52 21.64
CA GLY A 273 36.25 -7.47 23.11
C GLY A 273 35.59 -8.66 23.82
N THR A 274 35.19 -9.73 23.11
CA THR A 274 34.43 -10.86 23.70
C THR A 274 35.29 -12.11 24.00
N GLY A 275 36.60 -11.97 24.18
CA GLY A 275 37.51 -13.09 24.45
C GLY A 275 37.94 -13.17 25.91
N ASP A 276 37.87 -14.36 26.50
CA ASP A 276 38.25 -14.74 27.89
C ASP A 276 39.67 -14.33 28.35
N ALA A 277 40.46 -13.62 27.54
CA ALA A 277 41.84 -13.25 27.84
C ALA A 277 42.16 -11.74 27.74
N ASP A 278 41.27 -10.88 27.21
CA ASP A 278 41.52 -9.44 27.11
C ASP A 278 40.37 -8.63 27.72
N GLN A 279 40.69 -7.84 28.76
CA GLN A 279 39.79 -6.95 29.52
C GLN A 279 39.32 -5.72 28.70
N GLY A 280 38.82 -5.93 27.48
CA GLY A 280 38.36 -4.87 26.59
C GLY A 280 36.83 -4.72 26.58
N GLU A 281 36.33 -3.48 26.56
CA GLU A 281 34.91 -3.18 26.41
C GLU A 281 34.31 -3.88 25.16
N PRO A 282 33.09 -4.44 25.23
CA PRO A 282 32.41 -4.97 24.05
C PRO A 282 32.08 -3.82 23.09
N VAL A 283 32.72 -3.83 21.93
CA VAL A 283 32.54 -2.84 20.87
C VAL A 283 32.15 -3.51 19.56
N LEU A 284 31.04 -3.06 18.98
CA LEU A 284 30.61 -3.42 17.64
C LEU A 284 30.95 -2.28 16.68
N ARG A 285 31.72 -2.58 15.62
CA ARG A 285 32.11 -1.62 14.59
C ARG A 285 31.65 -2.06 13.22
N LEU A 286 31.19 -1.12 12.41
CA LEU A 286 31.07 -1.32 10.97
C LEU A 286 32.41 -0.99 10.31
N ARG A 287 33.05 -1.99 9.68
CA ARG A 287 34.28 -1.82 8.91
C ARG A 287 33.97 -1.88 7.41
N HIS A 288 34.49 -0.94 6.64
CA HIS A 288 34.44 -1.00 5.18
C HIS A 288 35.63 -1.83 4.68
N GLN A 289 35.39 -2.95 3.99
CA GLN A 289 36.43 -3.70 3.29
C GLN A 289 36.89 -2.88 2.08
N THR A 290 38.03 -2.21 2.22
CA THR A 290 38.85 -1.80 1.08
C THR A 290 39.87 -2.91 0.81
N ASP A 291 39.96 -3.35 -0.45
CA ASP A 291 40.89 -4.37 -0.97
C ASP A 291 42.23 -4.45 -0.22
N THR A 292 42.38 -5.45 0.65
CA THR A 292 43.67 -6.10 0.92
C THR A 292 43.44 -7.56 1.26
N MET A 293 43.71 -8.44 0.30
CA MET A 293 43.88 -9.86 0.55
C MET A 293 45.05 -10.08 1.51
N THR A 294 44.79 -10.70 2.66
CA THR A 294 45.70 -11.65 3.32
C THR A 294 44.91 -12.51 4.31
N THR A 295 44.71 -13.78 3.92
CA THR A 295 44.65 -15.02 4.75
C THR A 295 44.51 -14.84 6.26
N VAL A 296 43.55 -15.48 6.96
CA VAL A 296 43.45 -16.94 7.21
C VAL A 296 42.06 -17.24 7.78
N GLY A 297 41.48 -18.40 7.41
CA GLY A 297 40.45 -19.06 8.23
C GLY A 297 39.16 -19.38 7.48
N SER A 298 38.92 -20.65 7.24
CA SER A 298 37.77 -21.23 6.54
C SER A 298 36.40 -20.73 7.01
N THR A 299 35.58 -20.23 6.09
CA THR A 299 34.15 -20.60 6.02
C THR A 299 33.59 -20.25 4.64
N MET A 300 32.89 -21.22 4.05
CA MET A 300 32.05 -21.23 2.84
C MET A 300 31.91 -19.91 2.06
N ALA A 301 32.08 -19.98 0.73
CA ALA A 301 31.76 -18.89 -0.20
C ALA A 301 30.34 -18.35 0.03
N THR A 302 30.23 -17.25 0.79
CA THR A 302 28.97 -16.57 1.09
C THR A 302 28.50 -15.82 -0.15
N THR A 303 27.27 -16.10 -0.59
CA THR A 303 26.62 -15.37 -1.68
C THR A 303 26.36 -13.92 -1.26
N ALA A 304 26.14 -13.01 -2.21
CA ALA A 304 25.92 -11.57 -1.93
C ALA A 304 24.75 -11.31 -0.96
N VAL A 305 23.78 -12.24 -0.87
CA VAL A 305 22.63 -12.19 0.04
C VAL A 305 22.97 -12.63 1.46
N ASP A 306 23.94 -13.53 1.64
CA ASP A 306 24.30 -14.08 2.95
C ASP A 306 24.91 -13.01 3.86
N ARG A 307 25.72 -12.14 3.27
CA ARG A 307 26.48 -11.12 4.01
C ARG A 307 25.60 -10.15 4.81
N PRO A 308 24.57 -9.49 4.24
CA PRO A 308 23.70 -8.60 5.00
C PRO A 308 22.89 -9.34 6.08
N LEU A 309 22.45 -10.57 5.82
CA LEU A 309 21.71 -11.38 6.80
C LEU A 309 22.58 -11.77 7.99
N ILE A 310 23.82 -12.21 7.74
CA ILE A 310 24.80 -12.54 8.78
C ILE A 310 25.14 -11.29 9.60
N ASN A 311 25.44 -10.18 8.93
CA ASN A 311 25.75 -8.90 9.59
C ASN A 311 24.61 -8.43 10.50
N LEU A 312 23.37 -8.49 10.00
CA LEU A 312 22.19 -8.10 10.77
C LEU A 312 21.96 -9.05 11.95
N THR A 313 22.18 -10.36 11.78
CA THR A 313 22.11 -11.33 12.87
C THR A 313 23.15 -11.01 13.96
N THR A 314 24.39 -10.75 13.59
CA THR A 314 25.48 -10.41 14.52
C THR A 314 25.18 -9.12 15.28
N LEU A 315 24.63 -8.11 14.60
CA LEU A 315 24.17 -6.87 15.23
C LEU A 315 23.10 -7.13 16.28
N LEU A 316 22.08 -7.91 15.95
CA LEU A 316 20.96 -8.21 16.85
C LEU A 316 21.41 -9.08 18.03
N MET A 317 22.31 -10.05 17.82
CA MET A 317 22.91 -10.83 18.91
C MET A 317 23.70 -9.95 19.88
N PHE A 318 24.53 -9.04 19.35
CA PHE A 318 25.27 -8.10 20.19
C PHE A 318 24.34 -7.20 21.02
N VAL A 319 23.24 -6.73 20.42
CA VAL A 319 22.24 -5.93 21.13
C VAL A 319 21.55 -6.75 22.23
N ARG A 320 21.16 -8.01 21.96
CA ARG A 320 20.57 -8.88 22.99
C ARG A 320 21.54 -9.13 24.15
N ASP A 321 22.76 -9.52 23.84
CA ASP A 321 23.72 -10.02 24.84
C ASP A 321 24.34 -8.87 25.65
N HIS A 322 24.70 -7.75 24.99
CA HIS A 322 25.43 -6.66 25.63
C HIS A 322 24.58 -5.41 25.92
N VAL A 323 23.53 -5.12 25.15
CA VAL A 323 22.67 -3.93 25.41
C VAL A 323 21.49 -4.28 26.33
N PHE A 324 20.86 -5.44 26.11
CA PHE A 324 19.72 -5.92 26.91
C PHE A 324 20.12 -6.95 28.00
N PHE A 325 21.42 -7.17 28.21
CA PHE A 325 21.97 -8.03 29.26
C PHE A 325 21.50 -9.49 29.24
N GLY A 326 21.09 -10.00 28.07
CA GLY A 326 20.67 -11.40 27.90
C GLY A 326 19.54 -11.84 28.83
N GLN A 327 18.67 -10.93 29.29
CA GLN A 327 17.69 -11.26 30.35
C GLN A 327 16.74 -12.37 29.93
N ASP A 328 16.67 -13.42 30.75
CA ASP A 328 15.60 -14.41 30.73
C ASP A 328 14.27 -13.71 31.02
N SER A 329 13.41 -13.72 30.02
CA SER A 329 12.14 -13.00 29.90
C SER A 329 11.01 -13.50 30.81
N GLY A 330 11.33 -14.19 31.91
CA GLY A 330 10.36 -14.91 32.74
C GLY A 330 9.35 -14.03 33.49
N ASP A 331 9.70 -12.77 33.80
CA ASP A 331 8.89 -11.89 34.65
C ASP A 331 8.25 -10.69 33.91
N LEU A 332 8.53 -10.52 32.61
CA LEU A 332 7.96 -9.43 31.79
C LEU A 332 6.84 -10.01 30.90
N GLY A 333 5.74 -9.25 30.75
CA GLY A 333 4.69 -9.61 29.80
C GLY A 333 5.25 -9.71 28.38
N ASP A 334 4.64 -10.56 27.55
CA ASP A 334 5.12 -10.85 26.18
C ASP A 334 5.31 -9.58 25.32
N GLY A 335 4.51 -8.53 25.59
CA GLY A 335 4.59 -7.23 24.93
C GLY A 335 5.64 -6.24 25.47
N ASP A 336 6.25 -6.50 26.63
CA ASP A 336 7.20 -5.58 27.28
C ASP A 336 8.67 -6.05 27.16
N ARG A 337 8.91 -7.09 26.36
CA ARG A 337 10.27 -7.60 26.11
C ARG A 337 11.06 -6.59 25.28
N PRO A 338 12.26 -6.15 25.72
CA PRO A 338 13.03 -5.13 25.01
C PRO A 338 13.34 -5.49 23.55
N MET A 339 13.61 -6.77 23.28
CA MET A 339 13.94 -7.23 21.94
C MET A 339 12.72 -7.25 21.00
N ALA A 340 11.55 -7.61 21.51
CA ALA A 340 10.30 -7.58 20.75
C ALA A 340 9.88 -6.14 20.43
N LEU A 341 10.05 -5.21 21.37
CA LEU A 341 9.81 -3.78 21.17
C LEU A 341 10.78 -3.19 20.13
N LEU A 342 12.05 -3.62 20.13
CA LEU A 342 13.03 -3.23 19.11
C LEU A 342 12.62 -3.76 17.73
N GLY A 343 12.14 -5.00 17.65
CA GLY A 343 11.59 -5.60 16.44
C GLY A 343 10.46 -4.79 15.86
N GLN A 344 9.42 -4.52 16.67
CA GLN A 344 8.29 -3.69 16.26
C GLN A 344 8.73 -2.31 15.76
N ALA A 345 9.65 -1.65 16.48
CA ALA A 345 10.15 -0.33 16.12
C ALA A 345 10.91 -0.31 14.77
N LEU A 346 11.71 -1.34 14.48
CA LEU A 346 12.48 -1.43 13.23
C LEU A 346 11.64 -1.90 12.05
N ILE A 347 10.63 -2.76 12.29
CA ILE A 347 9.67 -3.19 11.28
C ILE A 347 8.80 -2.02 10.83
N GLN A 348 8.32 -1.19 11.77
CA GLN A 348 7.60 0.06 11.46
C GLN A 348 8.44 1.05 10.65
N ARG A 349 9.77 0.89 10.64
CA ARG A 349 10.71 1.69 9.84
C ARG A 349 11.10 1.01 8.53
N ASP A 350 10.28 0.11 7.98
CA ASP A 350 10.52 -0.53 6.68
C ASP A 350 11.83 -1.33 6.56
N LEU A 351 12.30 -1.97 7.64
CA LEU A 351 13.50 -2.83 7.61
C LEU A 351 13.41 -3.90 6.51
N TYR A 352 12.37 -4.75 6.55
CA TYR A 352 12.21 -5.85 5.59
C TYR A 352 11.97 -5.37 4.14
N PRO A 353 11.10 -4.38 3.86
CA PRO A 353 10.98 -3.81 2.52
C PRO A 353 12.30 -3.24 1.97
N ARG A 354 13.14 -2.60 2.80
CA ARG A 354 14.46 -2.10 2.39
C ARG A 354 15.42 -3.24 2.07
N LEU A 355 15.46 -4.28 2.91
CA LEU A 355 16.26 -5.48 2.67
C LEU A 355 15.85 -6.19 1.37
N ILE A 356 14.53 -6.32 1.13
CA ILE A 356 14.00 -6.93 -0.10
C ILE A 356 14.42 -6.11 -1.32
N ARG A 357 14.20 -4.79 -1.31
CA ARG A 357 14.53 -3.90 -2.44
C ARG A 357 16.03 -3.79 -2.70
N GLY A 358 16.85 -3.80 -1.65
CA GLY A 358 18.29 -3.63 -1.74
C GLY A 358 19.00 -4.88 -2.26
N HIS A 359 18.63 -6.07 -1.77
CA HIS A 359 19.43 -7.28 -1.96
C HIS A 359 18.65 -8.48 -2.54
N LEU A 360 17.38 -8.66 -2.17
CA LEU A 360 16.63 -9.87 -2.54
C LEU A 360 15.97 -9.78 -3.93
N LEU A 361 15.55 -8.59 -4.39
CA LEU A 361 14.94 -8.44 -5.72
C LEU A 361 15.90 -8.78 -6.87
N ASP A 362 17.18 -8.42 -6.73
CA ASP A 362 18.20 -8.71 -7.75
C ASP A 362 18.56 -10.21 -7.77
N SER A 363 18.35 -10.91 -6.66
CA SER A 363 18.61 -12.34 -6.50
C SER A 363 17.50 -13.23 -7.10
N ILE A 364 16.36 -12.64 -7.47
CA ILE A 364 15.27 -13.38 -8.14
C ILE A 364 15.78 -13.82 -9.52
N PRO A 365 15.71 -15.10 -9.86
CA PRO A 365 16.18 -15.60 -11.15
C PRO A 365 15.40 -15.00 -12.32
N ASP A 366 16.09 -14.83 -13.45
CA ASP A 366 15.46 -14.31 -14.67
C ASP A 366 14.61 -15.36 -15.39
N HIS A 367 14.64 -16.64 -14.99
CA HIS A 367 13.84 -17.69 -15.62
C HIS A 367 13.29 -18.65 -14.56
N LYS A 368 12.07 -19.15 -14.77
CA LYS A 368 11.45 -20.12 -13.85
C LYS A 368 12.25 -21.40 -13.70
N ALA A 369 12.98 -21.82 -14.73
CA ALA A 369 13.88 -22.97 -14.69
C ALA A 369 14.95 -22.87 -13.58
N HIS A 370 15.33 -21.65 -13.20
CA HIS A 370 16.32 -21.38 -12.16
C HIS A 370 15.70 -21.18 -10.77
N PHE A 371 14.39 -21.36 -10.60
CA PHE A 371 13.73 -21.30 -9.28
C PHE A 371 14.25 -22.39 -8.34
N ALA A 372 14.64 -23.54 -8.88
CA ALA A 372 15.30 -24.59 -8.10
C ALA A 372 16.61 -24.11 -7.47
N ALA A 373 17.37 -23.24 -8.15
CA ALA A 373 18.58 -22.64 -7.59
C ALA A 373 18.28 -21.62 -6.49
N PHE A 374 17.12 -20.95 -6.53
CA PHE A 374 16.67 -20.02 -5.49
C PHE A 374 16.21 -20.71 -4.21
N GLN A 375 15.90 -22.02 -4.24
CA GLN A 375 15.51 -22.77 -3.03
C GLN A 375 16.59 -22.72 -1.94
N VAL A 376 17.87 -22.70 -2.32
CA VAL A 376 18.98 -22.54 -1.37
C VAL A 376 18.87 -21.21 -0.62
N THR A 377 18.58 -20.12 -1.34
CA THR A 377 18.36 -18.79 -0.73
C THR A 377 17.09 -18.75 0.11
N ALA A 378 16.02 -19.44 -0.31
CA ALA A 378 14.80 -19.53 0.48
C ALA A 378 15.02 -20.26 1.82
N GLU A 379 15.81 -21.33 1.84
CA GLU A 379 16.21 -22.04 3.07
C GLU A 379 17.06 -21.14 3.98
N GLN A 380 17.97 -20.35 3.41
CA GLN A 380 18.77 -19.38 4.16
C GLN A 380 17.90 -18.29 4.81
N LEU A 381 16.91 -17.75 4.08
CA LEU A 381 15.96 -16.77 4.60
C LEU A 381 15.14 -17.36 5.75
N ARG A 382 14.70 -18.62 5.62
CA ARG A 382 13.97 -19.32 6.68
C ARG A 382 14.84 -19.53 7.92
N HIS A 383 16.09 -19.98 7.75
CA HIS A 383 17.01 -20.15 8.87
C HIS A 383 17.33 -18.83 9.58
N TYR A 384 17.44 -17.74 8.82
CA TYR A 384 17.61 -16.40 9.37
C TYR A 384 16.39 -15.97 10.21
N GLU A 385 15.16 -16.17 9.70
CA GLU A 385 13.95 -15.86 10.47
C GLU A 385 13.80 -16.74 11.72
N ASP A 386 14.10 -18.03 11.63
CA ASP A 386 14.09 -18.93 12.80
C ASP A 386 15.06 -18.42 13.88
N ARG A 387 16.27 -17.97 13.50
CA ARG A 387 17.23 -17.35 14.43
C ARG A 387 16.75 -16.03 15.02
N ILE A 388 16.00 -15.21 14.28
CA ILE A 388 15.47 -13.94 14.80
C ILE A 388 14.30 -14.17 15.75
N VAL A 389 13.48 -15.20 15.50
CA VAL A 389 12.43 -15.64 16.42
C VAL A 389 13.04 -16.17 17.72
N GLU A 390 14.13 -16.94 17.66
CA GLU A 390 14.91 -17.35 18.84
C GLU A 390 15.48 -16.16 19.62
N LEU A 391 15.71 -15.03 18.96
CA LEU A 391 16.16 -13.79 19.59
C LEU A 391 15.00 -12.96 20.19
N ASP A 392 13.74 -13.42 20.18
CA ASP A 392 12.56 -12.66 20.63
C ASP A 392 12.32 -11.34 19.86
N PHE A 393 12.87 -11.19 18.65
CA PHE A 393 12.74 -9.96 17.86
C PHE A 393 11.47 -9.94 17.00
N LEU A 394 11.08 -11.09 16.43
CA LEU A 394 9.82 -11.26 15.72
C LEU A 394 8.89 -12.15 16.54
N PRO A 395 7.57 -11.86 16.60
CA PRO A 395 6.62 -12.84 17.09
C PRO A 395 6.65 -14.05 16.14
N GLY A 396 6.63 -15.27 16.69
CA GLY A 396 6.75 -16.51 15.89
C GLY A 396 5.68 -16.69 14.80
N THR A 397 4.64 -15.84 14.78
CA THR A 397 3.57 -15.79 13.78
C THR A 397 3.94 -15.02 12.52
N GLU A 398 4.88 -14.07 12.56
CA GLU A 398 5.22 -13.20 11.43
C GLU A 398 6.52 -13.66 10.77
N ARG A 399 6.47 -13.95 9.46
CA ARG A 399 7.62 -14.44 8.67
C ARG A 399 7.73 -13.75 7.29
N PRO A 400 8.01 -12.43 7.26
CA PRO A 400 7.96 -11.63 6.03
C PRO A 400 8.93 -12.07 4.92
N LEU A 401 10.08 -12.65 5.26
CA LEU A 401 11.07 -13.16 4.30
C LEU A 401 10.72 -14.56 3.80
N THR A 402 10.19 -15.43 4.66
CA THR A 402 9.61 -16.71 4.21
C THR A 402 8.40 -16.47 3.31
N ASP A 403 7.53 -15.51 3.66
CA ASP A 403 6.39 -15.12 2.84
C ASP A 403 6.83 -14.53 1.49
N PHE A 404 7.92 -13.76 1.46
CA PHE A 404 8.54 -13.31 0.20
C PHE A 404 9.02 -14.49 -0.65
N ALA A 405 9.72 -15.45 -0.05
CA ALA A 405 10.21 -16.64 -0.75
C ALA A 405 9.07 -17.55 -1.24
N ALA A 406 7.95 -17.62 -0.50
CA ALA A 406 6.75 -18.35 -0.89
C ALA A 406 6.03 -17.71 -2.09
N ASN A 407 6.15 -16.38 -2.26
CA ASN A 407 5.53 -15.62 -3.35
C ASN A 407 6.51 -15.29 -4.49
N LEU A 408 7.47 -16.17 -4.76
CA LEU A 408 8.50 -15.96 -5.80
C LEU A 408 7.90 -15.69 -7.18
N ASP A 409 6.81 -16.38 -7.55
CA ASP A 409 6.12 -16.19 -8.84
C ASP A 409 5.65 -14.74 -9.02
N VAL A 410 5.07 -14.12 -7.98
CA VAL A 410 4.58 -12.73 -8.04
C VAL A 410 5.73 -11.74 -8.22
N HIS A 411 6.82 -11.95 -7.49
CA HIS A 411 8.00 -11.09 -7.58
C HIS A 411 8.73 -11.25 -8.92
N PHE A 412 8.80 -12.48 -9.46
CA PHE A 412 9.30 -12.76 -10.79
C PHE A 412 8.48 -12.03 -11.87
N ILE A 413 7.15 -12.15 -11.85
CA ILE A 413 6.27 -11.44 -12.78
C ILE A 413 6.46 -9.92 -12.67
N THR A 414 6.60 -9.40 -11.45
CA THR A 414 6.82 -7.96 -11.22
C THR A 414 8.18 -7.50 -11.78
N LYS A 415 9.24 -8.29 -11.59
CA LYS A 415 10.57 -8.04 -12.18
C LYS A 415 10.50 -8.07 -13.70
N ARG A 416 9.89 -9.11 -14.28
CA ARG A 416 9.69 -9.24 -15.74
C ARG A 416 8.92 -8.07 -16.34
N ARG A 417 7.83 -7.63 -15.71
CA ARG A 417 7.09 -6.45 -16.16
C ARG A 417 7.98 -5.21 -16.15
N ARG A 418 8.75 -4.99 -15.07
CA ARG A 418 9.67 -3.85 -14.96
C ARG A 418 10.73 -3.87 -16.06
N ASP A 419 11.34 -5.02 -16.32
CA ASP A 419 12.39 -5.16 -17.34
C ASP A 419 11.84 -4.94 -18.75
N ALA A 420 10.64 -5.46 -19.04
CA ALA A 420 9.95 -5.23 -20.31
C ALA A 420 9.63 -3.74 -20.54
N LEU A 421 9.12 -3.04 -19.53
CA LEU A 421 8.85 -1.60 -19.63
C LEU A 421 10.14 -0.78 -19.75
N ALA A 422 11.18 -1.11 -18.98
CA ALA A 422 12.49 -0.46 -19.05
C ALA A 422 13.17 -0.69 -20.42
N LEU A 423 12.91 -1.82 -21.09
CA LEU A 423 13.33 -2.03 -22.47
C LEU A 423 12.67 -1.00 -23.40
N VAL A 424 11.35 -0.82 -23.31
CA VAL A 424 10.64 0.18 -24.14
C VAL A 424 11.18 1.59 -23.89
N GLU A 425 11.42 1.97 -22.64
CA GLU A 425 11.99 3.27 -22.29
C GLU A 425 13.36 3.48 -22.93
N ARG A 426 14.24 2.47 -22.85
CA ARG A 426 15.55 2.53 -23.50
C ARG A 426 15.44 2.65 -25.02
N LEU A 427 14.50 1.96 -25.65
CA LEU A 427 14.29 2.04 -27.10
C LEU A 427 13.79 3.43 -27.53
N ILE A 428 12.87 4.01 -26.78
CA ILE A 428 12.34 5.36 -27.07
C ILE A 428 13.39 6.43 -26.79
N ALA A 429 14.12 6.31 -25.68
CA ALA A 429 15.13 7.30 -25.27
C ALA A 429 16.32 7.39 -26.23
N ARG A 430 16.67 6.30 -26.92
CA ARG A 430 17.75 6.30 -27.91
C ARG A 430 17.49 7.22 -29.09
N GLN A 431 16.22 7.47 -29.46
CA GLN A 431 15.82 8.29 -30.63
C GLN A 431 16.50 7.88 -31.95
N ASP A 432 17.07 6.68 -32.03
CA ASP A 432 17.71 6.16 -33.22
C ASP A 432 16.61 5.70 -34.19
N TYR A 433 16.18 6.59 -35.08
CA TYR A 433 15.29 6.27 -36.21
C TYR A 433 16.01 5.43 -37.29
N ALA A 434 16.88 4.52 -36.87
CA ALA A 434 17.61 3.61 -37.74
C ALA A 434 16.61 2.80 -38.57
N VAL A 435 16.78 2.88 -39.88
CA VAL A 435 15.84 2.32 -40.83
C VAL A 435 16.21 0.89 -41.16
N VAL A 436 15.22 -0.01 -41.10
CA VAL A 436 15.34 -1.42 -41.47
C VAL A 436 14.32 -1.71 -42.56
N GLU A 437 14.71 -2.49 -43.57
CA GLU A 437 13.76 -2.97 -44.56
C GLU A 437 12.87 -4.04 -43.90
N ALA A 438 11.57 -3.77 -43.83
CA ALA A 438 10.54 -4.77 -43.55
C ALA A 438 10.40 -5.67 -44.78
N SER A 439 11.45 -6.42 -45.09
CA SER A 439 11.38 -7.50 -46.06
C SER A 439 10.76 -8.71 -45.39
N ALA A 440 9.85 -9.39 -46.09
CA ALA A 440 9.65 -10.81 -45.93
C ALA A 440 10.97 -11.52 -46.29
N GLY A 441 11.95 -11.44 -45.38
CA GLY A 441 13.11 -12.30 -45.38
C GLY A 441 12.66 -13.71 -44.96
N PRO A 442 13.29 -14.75 -45.52
CA PRO A 442 12.95 -16.16 -45.26
C PRO A 442 13.27 -16.66 -43.83
N SER A 443 13.30 -15.77 -42.82
CA SER A 443 13.76 -16.12 -41.47
C SER A 443 12.75 -15.88 -40.35
N MET A 444 11.78 -14.99 -40.48
CA MET A 444 10.82 -14.72 -39.39
C MET A 444 9.41 -15.20 -39.73
N GLN A 445 8.89 -14.87 -40.91
CA GLN A 445 7.62 -15.44 -41.37
C GLN A 445 7.80 -16.87 -41.86
N ASP A 446 8.84 -17.18 -42.64
CA ASP A 446 9.07 -18.56 -43.10
C ASP A 446 9.50 -19.47 -41.94
N ALA A 447 10.34 -19.07 -40.98
CA ALA A 447 10.64 -19.94 -39.83
C ALA A 447 9.42 -20.14 -38.90
N MET A 448 8.58 -19.12 -38.73
CA MET A 448 7.39 -19.18 -37.85
C MET A 448 6.22 -19.90 -38.54
N LEU A 449 6.05 -19.73 -39.85
CA LEU A 449 5.09 -20.43 -40.71
C LEU A 449 5.54 -21.87 -40.98
N ASP A 450 6.83 -22.14 -41.19
CA ASP A 450 7.41 -23.49 -41.33
C ASP A 450 7.32 -24.27 -40.03
N GLN A 451 7.59 -23.64 -38.87
CA GLN A 451 7.38 -24.28 -37.57
C GLN A 451 5.91 -24.66 -37.31
N LEU A 452 4.96 -23.94 -37.92
CA LEU A 452 3.52 -24.21 -37.78
C LEU A 452 2.95 -25.15 -38.85
N LEU A 453 3.46 -25.11 -40.07
CA LEU A 453 3.09 -26.05 -41.14
C LEU A 453 3.73 -27.44 -40.95
N ALA A 454 4.78 -27.55 -40.12
CA ALA A 454 5.51 -28.80 -39.91
C ALA A 454 4.68 -29.97 -39.36
N LYS A 455 3.55 -29.74 -38.65
CA LYS A 455 2.71 -30.82 -38.09
C LYS A 455 1.28 -30.29 -37.88
N PRO A 456 0.19 -30.66 -38.60
CA PRO A 456 -0.06 -31.72 -39.59
C PRO A 456 -0.73 -31.20 -40.91
N ILE A 457 -0.63 -29.91 -41.23
CA ILE A 457 -1.31 -29.30 -42.39
C ILE A 457 -0.56 -29.58 -43.70
N ALA A 458 0.76 -29.76 -43.67
CA ALA A 458 1.56 -30.13 -44.85
C ALA A 458 1.10 -31.44 -45.52
N ALA A 459 0.56 -32.39 -44.74
CA ALA A 459 -0.01 -33.63 -45.28
C ALA A 459 -1.33 -33.38 -46.04
N GLN A 460 -2.21 -32.53 -45.49
CA GLN A 460 -3.48 -32.15 -46.11
C GLN A 460 -3.29 -31.22 -47.33
N LEU A 461 -2.34 -30.29 -47.28
CA LEU A 461 -1.95 -29.44 -48.42
C LEU A 461 -1.37 -30.27 -49.57
N ASN A 462 -0.64 -31.36 -49.28
CA ASN A 462 -0.12 -32.26 -50.32
C ASN A 462 -1.22 -33.13 -50.96
N GLU A 463 -2.30 -33.47 -50.26
CA GLU A 463 -3.46 -34.14 -50.85
C GLU A 463 -4.28 -33.21 -51.76
N VAL A 464 -4.47 -31.96 -51.32
CA VAL A 464 -5.12 -30.90 -52.12
C VAL A 464 -4.27 -30.59 -53.37
N LYS A 465 -2.94 -30.55 -53.24
CA LYS A 465 -2.04 -30.33 -54.38
C LYS A 465 -2.07 -31.46 -55.43
N ARG A 466 -2.40 -32.69 -55.03
CA ARG A 466 -2.55 -33.83 -55.95
C ARG A 466 -3.87 -33.82 -56.72
N HIS A 467 -4.88 -33.11 -56.24
CA HIS A 467 -6.24 -33.15 -56.78
C HIS A 467 -6.69 -31.88 -57.46
N ALA A 468 -5.91 -30.80 -57.37
CA ALA A 468 -6.41 -29.54 -57.84
C ALA A 468 -6.00 -29.31 -59.33
N ASP A 469 -6.93 -28.76 -60.11
CA ASP A 469 -6.86 -28.48 -61.56
C ASP A 469 -5.66 -27.64 -62.04
N PRO A 470 -5.16 -27.76 -63.28
CA PRO A 470 -4.03 -26.95 -63.77
C PRO A 470 -4.22 -25.40 -63.73
N LEU A 471 -5.40 -24.89 -63.36
CA LEU A 471 -5.71 -23.45 -63.20
C LEU A 471 -5.20 -22.79 -61.91
N TRP A 472 -4.96 -23.52 -60.80
CA TRP A 472 -4.44 -22.93 -59.54
C TRP A 472 -2.94 -23.19 -59.33
N ALA A 473 -2.30 -23.99 -60.18
CA ALA A 473 -0.85 -24.26 -60.11
C ALA A 473 0.00 -23.00 -60.36
N HIS A 474 -0.53 -22.00 -61.09
CA HIS A 474 0.13 -20.71 -61.31
C HIS A 474 -0.04 -19.70 -60.16
N ALA A 475 -0.94 -19.97 -59.20
CA ALA A 475 -1.11 -19.14 -58.01
C ALA A 475 -0.07 -19.47 -56.91
N ALA A 476 0.62 -20.61 -57.01
CA ALA A 476 1.60 -21.07 -56.02
C ALA A 476 3.00 -20.43 -56.18
N THR A 477 3.23 -19.67 -57.25
CA THR A 477 4.47 -18.91 -57.50
C THR A 477 4.41 -17.44 -57.08
N GLU A 478 3.27 -16.99 -56.55
CA GLU A 478 3.05 -15.62 -56.12
C GLU A 478 3.11 -15.55 -54.59
N ARG A 479 3.68 -14.47 -54.05
CA ARG A 479 4.00 -14.21 -52.62
C ARG A 479 3.02 -14.87 -51.63
N PRO A 480 3.50 -15.38 -50.46
CA PRO A 480 2.59 -15.96 -49.47
C PRO A 480 1.50 -14.94 -49.11
N ALA A 481 0.24 -15.37 -49.14
CA ALA A 481 -0.94 -14.50 -49.01
C ALA A 481 -1.01 -13.69 -47.70
N LEU A 482 -0.15 -14.01 -46.73
CA LEU A 482 -0.02 -13.36 -45.43
C LEU A 482 1.30 -12.58 -45.27
N ALA A 483 2.06 -12.37 -46.34
CA ALA A 483 3.31 -11.61 -46.29
C ALA A 483 3.04 -10.13 -45.99
N PHE A 484 3.84 -9.56 -45.10
CA PHE A 484 3.87 -8.10 -44.94
C PHE A 484 4.53 -7.46 -46.17
N PRO A 485 4.00 -6.36 -46.72
CA PRO A 485 4.57 -5.72 -47.90
C PRO A 485 5.99 -5.19 -47.63
N ARG A 486 6.84 -5.20 -48.66
CA ARG A 486 8.17 -4.59 -48.58
C ARG A 486 8.06 -3.09 -48.40
N CYS A 487 8.60 -2.58 -47.31
CA CYS A 487 8.69 -1.16 -46.99
C CYS A 487 9.80 -0.94 -45.96
N GLN A 488 10.10 0.30 -45.60
CA GLN A 488 11.01 0.59 -44.50
C GLN A 488 10.24 0.86 -43.21
N ILE A 489 10.79 0.38 -42.11
CA ILE A 489 10.34 0.62 -40.74
C ILE A 489 11.51 1.14 -39.91
N THR A 490 11.23 1.72 -38.76
CA THR A 490 12.28 1.95 -37.76
C THR A 490 12.70 0.63 -37.11
N ALA A 491 13.88 0.59 -36.50
CA ALA A 491 14.38 -0.62 -35.83
C ALA A 491 13.59 -1.00 -34.56
N VAL A 492 12.81 -0.06 -33.99
CA VAL A 492 12.12 -0.23 -32.71
C VAL A 492 10.99 -1.28 -32.78
N PRO A 493 10.04 -1.23 -33.73
CA PRO A 493 9.02 -2.28 -33.90
C PRO A 493 9.56 -3.70 -33.99
N ALA A 494 10.67 -3.90 -34.71
CA ALA A 494 11.29 -5.21 -34.84
C ALA A 494 11.86 -5.71 -33.50
N GLN A 495 12.47 -4.83 -32.72
CA GLN A 495 12.99 -5.15 -31.38
C GLN A 495 11.86 -5.41 -30.38
N LEU A 496 10.77 -4.64 -30.44
CA LEU A 496 9.57 -4.87 -29.63
C LEU A 496 8.93 -6.22 -29.94
N LEU A 497 8.80 -6.56 -31.23
CA LEU A 497 8.26 -7.84 -31.65
C LEU A 497 9.15 -9.01 -31.20
N ALA A 498 10.47 -8.89 -31.31
CA ALA A 498 11.40 -9.91 -30.82
C ALA A 498 11.28 -10.13 -29.30
N ALA A 499 11.18 -9.04 -28.51
CA ALA A 499 10.96 -9.12 -27.07
C ALA A 499 9.60 -9.77 -26.74
N ALA A 500 8.54 -9.42 -27.47
CA ALA A 500 7.22 -10.01 -27.31
C ALA A 500 7.21 -11.53 -27.60
N VAL A 501 7.88 -11.96 -28.68
CA VAL A 501 8.05 -13.38 -29.02
C VAL A 501 8.77 -14.13 -27.90
N ALA A 502 9.87 -13.57 -27.38
CA ALA A 502 10.60 -14.20 -26.27
C ALA A 502 9.73 -14.35 -25.00
N ILE A 503 8.93 -13.34 -24.66
CA ILE A 503 7.99 -13.40 -23.51
C ILE A 503 6.90 -14.44 -23.74
N LEU A 504 6.39 -14.56 -24.98
CA LEU A 504 5.33 -15.52 -25.33
C LEU A 504 5.85 -16.96 -25.42
N ASP A 505 7.10 -17.15 -25.86
CA ASP A 505 7.78 -18.44 -25.79
C ASP A 505 7.93 -18.88 -24.33
N GLU A 506 8.42 -18.00 -23.45
CA GLU A 506 8.51 -18.25 -22.00
C GLU A 506 7.11 -18.56 -21.40
N ALA A 507 6.07 -17.83 -21.79
CA ALA A 507 4.70 -18.07 -21.34
C ALA A 507 4.16 -19.46 -21.76
N SER A 508 4.63 -20.00 -22.88
CA SER A 508 4.18 -21.31 -23.38
C SER A 508 4.76 -22.50 -22.61
N GLU A 509 5.79 -22.26 -21.80
CA GLU A 509 6.50 -23.28 -21.00
C GLU A 509 6.08 -23.27 -19.52
N HIS A 510 5.18 -22.35 -19.11
CA HIS A 510 4.81 -22.14 -17.72
C HIS A 510 3.33 -22.48 -17.43
N ASP A 511 2.99 -22.48 -16.14
CA ASP A 511 1.66 -22.71 -15.61
C ASP A 511 0.67 -21.60 -15.99
N GLU A 512 -0.63 -21.87 -15.87
CA GLU A 512 -1.71 -21.01 -16.37
C GLU A 512 -1.61 -19.56 -15.84
N VAL A 513 -1.33 -19.39 -14.55
CA VAL A 513 -1.29 -18.07 -13.88
C VAL A 513 -0.08 -17.25 -14.34
N ALA A 514 1.08 -17.89 -14.45
CA ALA A 514 2.29 -17.26 -14.99
C ALA A 514 2.13 -16.92 -16.48
N ALA A 515 1.55 -17.82 -17.27
CA ALA A 515 1.29 -17.61 -18.69
C ALA A 515 0.35 -16.42 -18.92
N GLN A 516 -0.76 -16.32 -18.18
CA GLN A 516 -1.67 -15.16 -18.23
C GLN A 516 -0.95 -13.86 -17.91
N SER A 517 -0.11 -13.86 -16.87
CA SER A 517 0.64 -12.68 -16.44
C SER A 517 1.69 -12.24 -17.47
N LEU A 518 2.40 -13.20 -18.09
CA LEU A 518 3.39 -12.91 -19.15
C LEU A 518 2.72 -12.40 -20.43
N VAL A 519 1.55 -12.94 -20.79
CA VAL A 519 0.73 -12.40 -21.90
C VAL A 519 0.29 -10.96 -21.59
N ALA A 520 -0.12 -10.66 -20.35
CA ALA A 520 -0.43 -9.29 -19.95
C ALA A 520 0.80 -8.37 -20.05
N ILE A 521 1.98 -8.81 -19.64
CA ILE A 521 3.23 -8.04 -19.79
C ILE A 521 3.55 -7.77 -21.26
N CYS A 522 3.35 -8.77 -22.14
CA CYS A 522 3.52 -8.61 -23.58
C CYS A 522 2.57 -7.52 -24.13
N ARG A 523 1.31 -7.48 -23.66
CA ARG A 523 0.37 -6.41 -24.00
C ARG A 523 0.82 -5.05 -23.46
N ASP A 524 1.25 -5.00 -22.20
CA ASP A 524 1.76 -3.77 -21.54
C ASP A 524 2.91 -3.14 -22.35
N LEU A 525 3.81 -3.97 -22.91
CA LEU A 525 4.93 -3.52 -23.75
C LEU A 525 4.45 -2.73 -24.98
N PHE A 526 3.44 -3.24 -25.68
CA PHE A 526 2.89 -2.57 -26.87
C PHE A 526 2.05 -1.35 -26.51
N ASP A 527 1.24 -1.43 -25.45
CA ASP A 527 0.43 -0.30 -24.99
C ASP A 527 1.29 0.86 -24.49
N TYR A 528 2.40 0.57 -23.80
CA TYR A 528 3.32 1.60 -23.35
C TYR A 528 4.03 2.30 -24.52
N TYR A 529 4.52 1.53 -25.51
CA TYR A 529 5.09 2.10 -26.74
C TYR A 529 4.05 2.98 -27.46
N ARG A 530 2.82 2.47 -27.64
CA ARG A 530 1.71 3.20 -28.26
C ARG A 530 1.41 4.50 -27.53
N ALA A 531 1.29 4.48 -26.21
CA ALA A 531 1.00 5.66 -25.42
C ALA A 531 2.12 6.70 -25.50
N ARG A 532 3.39 6.27 -25.50
CA ARG A 532 4.53 7.18 -25.49
C ARG A 532 4.87 7.78 -26.86
N VAL A 533 4.79 6.98 -27.93
CA VAL A 533 5.16 7.41 -29.30
C VAL A 533 3.96 7.96 -30.07
N LEU A 534 2.79 7.32 -29.93
CA LEU A 534 1.57 7.66 -30.68
C LEU A 534 0.51 8.39 -29.84
N GLY A 535 0.72 8.54 -28.53
CA GLY A 535 -0.15 9.37 -27.68
C GLY A 535 -0.03 10.87 -27.96
N ALA A 536 1.06 11.30 -28.61
CA ALA A 536 1.36 12.68 -28.97
C ALA A 536 1.11 12.98 -30.45
N LEU A 537 0.09 12.36 -31.05
CA LEU A 537 -0.27 12.60 -32.46
C LEU A 537 -0.76 14.05 -32.65
N PRO A 538 -0.43 14.69 -33.79
CA PRO A 538 -0.92 16.03 -34.11
C PRO A 538 -2.45 16.08 -34.10
N GLY A 539 -3.04 16.98 -33.31
CA GLY A 539 -4.50 17.14 -33.13
C GLY A 539 -5.05 16.60 -31.81
N ALA A 540 -4.23 15.99 -30.95
CA ALA A 540 -4.55 15.85 -29.52
C ALA A 540 -4.23 17.17 -28.77
N GLU A 541 -5.07 17.56 -27.82
CA GLU A 541 -4.98 18.84 -27.07
C GLU A 541 -3.65 19.03 -26.31
N THR A 542 -2.86 17.97 -26.16
CA THR A 542 -1.51 17.98 -25.60
C THR A 542 -0.46 17.97 -26.71
N SER A 543 0.32 19.05 -26.79
CA SER A 543 1.56 19.25 -27.54
C SER A 543 2.12 17.97 -28.18
N GLY A 544 1.87 17.79 -29.49
CA GLY A 544 2.42 16.66 -30.25
C GLY A 544 3.95 16.67 -30.26
N SER A 545 4.58 15.52 -30.49
CA SER A 545 6.05 15.46 -30.63
C SER A 545 6.47 16.28 -31.86
N PRO A 546 7.40 17.25 -31.74
CA PRO A 546 7.81 18.10 -32.86
C PRO A 546 8.39 17.28 -34.03
N ASP A 547 8.94 16.11 -33.75
CA ASP A 547 9.57 15.23 -34.74
C ASP A 547 8.56 14.64 -35.74
N LEU A 548 7.30 14.42 -35.34
CA LEU A 548 6.25 13.85 -36.19
C LEU A 548 5.77 14.83 -37.28
N HIS A 549 6.25 16.09 -37.27
CA HIS A 549 6.07 17.03 -38.37
C HIS A 549 6.98 16.74 -39.57
N VAL A 550 8.03 15.92 -39.39
CA VAL A 550 8.95 15.53 -40.47
C VAL A 550 8.25 14.50 -41.38
N PRO A 551 8.05 14.79 -42.68
CA PRO A 551 7.24 13.94 -43.57
C PRO A 551 7.70 12.48 -43.66
N THR A 552 9.00 12.27 -43.79
CA THR A 552 9.58 10.92 -43.92
C THR A 552 9.42 10.11 -42.63
N LEU A 553 9.60 10.74 -41.47
CA LEU A 553 9.44 10.06 -40.20
C LEU A 553 7.97 9.69 -39.94
N ALA A 554 7.02 10.56 -40.26
CA ALA A 554 5.59 10.25 -40.13
C ALA A 554 5.18 9.03 -40.97
N VAL A 555 5.75 8.90 -42.17
CA VAL A 555 5.56 7.74 -43.05
C VAL A 555 6.19 6.47 -42.47
N LEU A 556 7.41 6.55 -41.91
CA LEU A 556 8.04 5.42 -41.25
C LEU A 556 7.23 4.97 -40.03
N VAL A 557 6.77 5.90 -39.20
CA VAL A 557 5.92 5.59 -38.04
C VAL A 557 4.56 5.01 -38.45
N HIS A 558 4.00 5.44 -39.59
CA HIS A 558 2.84 4.77 -40.18
C HIS A 558 3.15 3.30 -40.50
N ASN A 559 4.27 3.03 -41.18
CA ASN A 559 4.68 1.66 -41.50
C ASN A 559 4.97 0.84 -40.26
N ASP A 560 5.60 1.41 -39.23
CA ASP A 560 5.83 0.80 -37.93
C ASP A 560 4.51 0.31 -37.32
N CYS A 561 3.48 1.15 -37.35
CA CYS A 561 2.14 0.80 -36.89
C CYS A 561 1.52 -0.33 -37.70
N GLN A 562 1.65 -0.30 -39.03
CA GLN A 562 1.12 -1.38 -39.89
C GLN A 562 1.87 -2.69 -39.69
N PHE A 563 3.19 -2.62 -39.50
CA PHE A 563 4.05 -3.76 -39.21
C PHE A 563 3.64 -4.41 -37.88
N LEU A 564 3.53 -3.63 -36.81
CA LEU A 564 3.08 -4.13 -35.52
C LEU A 564 1.65 -4.68 -35.60
N ALA A 565 0.72 -3.96 -36.23
CA ALA A 565 -0.66 -4.42 -36.38
C ALA A 565 -0.77 -5.75 -37.12
N HIS A 566 0.03 -5.93 -38.19
CA HIS A 566 0.08 -7.19 -38.93
C HIS A 566 0.57 -8.33 -38.03
N HIS A 567 1.70 -8.16 -37.35
CA HIS A 567 2.28 -9.22 -36.53
C HIS A 567 1.45 -9.52 -35.28
N LEU A 568 0.89 -8.51 -34.61
CA LEU A 568 -0.03 -8.70 -33.47
C LEU A 568 -1.27 -9.51 -33.89
N ALA A 569 -1.83 -9.26 -35.07
CA ALA A 569 -2.94 -10.05 -35.59
C ALA A 569 -2.57 -11.53 -35.81
N LEU A 570 -1.30 -11.82 -36.08
CA LEU A 570 -0.79 -13.18 -36.21
C LEU A 570 -0.48 -13.83 -34.86
N LEU A 571 0.11 -13.12 -33.89
CA LEU A 571 0.54 -13.66 -32.59
C LEU A 571 -0.55 -14.47 -31.87
N GLY A 572 -1.80 -13.99 -31.86
CA GLY A 572 -2.92 -14.70 -31.24
C GLY A 572 -3.20 -16.07 -31.89
N TRP A 573 -3.04 -16.17 -33.21
CA TRP A 573 -3.18 -17.43 -33.93
C TRP A 573 -1.99 -18.36 -33.70
N LEU A 574 -0.77 -17.82 -33.68
CA LEU A 574 0.48 -18.58 -33.53
C LEU A 574 0.61 -19.22 -32.14
N TYR A 575 0.33 -18.43 -31.09
CA TYR A 575 0.50 -18.85 -29.70
C TYR A 575 -0.77 -19.43 -29.08
N GLY A 576 -1.95 -19.18 -29.66
CA GLY A 576 -3.22 -19.73 -29.17
C GLY A 576 -3.18 -21.24 -28.89
N PRO A 577 -2.75 -22.10 -29.84
CA PRO A 577 -2.65 -23.55 -29.62
C PRO A 577 -1.57 -23.97 -28.60
N ARG A 578 -0.48 -23.20 -28.47
CA ARG A 578 0.60 -23.48 -27.52
C ARG A 578 0.18 -23.14 -26.10
N LEU A 579 -0.49 -22.00 -25.93
CA LEU A 579 -1.03 -21.52 -24.65
C LEU A 579 -2.32 -22.26 -24.23
N ALA A 580 -3.05 -22.87 -25.17
CA ALA A 580 -4.18 -23.73 -24.83
C ALA A 580 -3.73 -25.03 -24.12
N LYS A 581 -2.49 -25.49 -24.34
CA LYS A 581 -1.94 -26.68 -23.66
C LYS A 581 -1.59 -26.41 -22.19
N SER A 582 -1.31 -25.16 -21.82
CA SER A 582 -1.10 -24.73 -20.44
C SER A 582 -2.41 -24.49 -19.67
N SER A 583 -3.55 -25.00 -20.19
CA SER A 583 -4.88 -25.02 -19.55
C SER A 583 -5.56 -23.66 -19.34
N LEU A 584 -5.28 -22.62 -20.16
CA LEU A 584 -6.11 -21.40 -20.20
C LEU A 584 -7.55 -21.72 -20.66
N SER A 585 -8.41 -22.15 -19.73
CA SER A 585 -9.77 -22.57 -20.04
C SER A 585 -10.78 -21.42 -19.94
N THR A 586 -11.55 -21.25 -21.03
CA THR A 586 -12.91 -20.67 -21.18
C THR A 586 -13.20 -19.23 -20.70
N SER A 587 -12.54 -18.68 -19.68
CA SER A 587 -12.79 -17.32 -19.17
C SER A 587 -11.77 -16.27 -19.68
N GLY A 588 -10.54 -16.70 -19.99
CA GLY A 588 -9.42 -15.84 -20.41
C GLY A 588 -9.24 -15.64 -21.93
N ALA A 589 -10.15 -16.16 -22.77
CA ALA A 589 -9.99 -16.17 -24.23
C ALA A 589 -9.82 -14.76 -24.85
N ALA A 590 -10.38 -13.72 -24.22
CA ALA A 590 -10.19 -12.32 -24.65
C ALA A 590 -8.77 -11.78 -24.38
N GLN A 591 -8.05 -12.33 -23.39
CA GLN A 591 -6.68 -11.90 -23.07
C GLN A 591 -5.62 -12.49 -24.00
N LEU A 592 -5.94 -13.57 -24.73
CA LEU A 592 -5.04 -14.22 -25.69
C LEU A 592 -5.03 -13.53 -27.06
N THR A 593 -5.99 -12.66 -27.35
CA THR A 593 -6.07 -11.97 -28.63
C THR A 593 -5.41 -10.60 -28.56
N PHE A 594 -4.53 -10.30 -29.52
CA PHE A 594 -3.90 -8.98 -29.69
C PHE A 594 -4.60 -8.14 -30.78
N LEU A 595 -5.79 -8.56 -31.21
CA LEU A 595 -6.51 -7.94 -32.34
C LEU A 595 -6.97 -6.52 -32.02
N ASP A 596 -7.30 -6.25 -30.75
CA ASP A 596 -7.64 -4.93 -30.26
C ASP A 596 -6.45 -3.96 -30.37
N LEU A 597 -5.26 -4.38 -29.94
CA LEU A 597 -4.03 -3.61 -30.10
C LEU A 597 -3.69 -3.43 -31.59
N ALA A 598 -3.82 -4.49 -32.40
CA ALA A 598 -3.61 -4.42 -33.84
C ALA A 598 -4.51 -3.37 -34.50
N HIS A 599 -5.79 -3.33 -34.13
CA HIS A 599 -6.73 -2.32 -34.61
C HIS A 599 -6.33 -0.91 -34.17
N LEU A 600 -5.90 -0.72 -32.91
CA LEU A 600 -5.45 0.58 -32.40
C LEU A 600 -4.22 1.10 -33.15
N PHE A 601 -3.19 0.28 -33.35
CA PHE A 601 -2.00 0.66 -34.13
C PHE A 601 -2.38 1.02 -35.57
N ARG A 602 -3.17 0.18 -36.24
CA ARG A 602 -3.60 0.44 -37.62
C ARG A 602 -4.30 1.79 -37.75
N ARG A 603 -5.28 2.04 -36.87
CA ARG A 603 -6.06 3.29 -36.86
C ARG A 603 -5.19 4.52 -36.58
N GLN A 604 -4.24 4.42 -35.65
CA GLN A 604 -3.33 5.53 -35.33
C GLN A 604 -2.35 5.82 -36.47
N GLY A 605 -1.77 4.78 -37.07
CA GLY A 605 -0.89 4.91 -38.23
C GLY A 605 -1.62 5.52 -39.43
N GLU A 606 -2.84 5.07 -39.74
CA GLU A 606 -3.67 5.63 -40.82
C GLU A 606 -3.98 7.11 -40.60
N ARG A 607 -4.34 7.50 -39.37
CA ARG A 607 -4.59 8.90 -39.00
C ARG A 607 -3.35 9.77 -39.19
N LEU A 608 -2.18 9.29 -38.79
CA LEU A 608 -0.91 10.01 -38.95
C LEU A 608 -0.60 10.24 -40.43
N LEU A 609 -0.72 9.19 -41.26
CA LEU A 609 -0.47 9.31 -42.70
C LEU A 609 -1.48 10.25 -43.37
N ALA A 610 -2.78 10.14 -43.04
CA ALA A 610 -3.81 11.01 -43.59
C ALA A 610 -3.58 12.49 -43.22
N TYR A 611 -3.21 12.76 -41.97
CA TYR A 611 -2.82 14.09 -41.51
C TYR A 611 -1.63 14.62 -42.31
N GLN A 612 -0.57 13.82 -42.44
CA GLN A 612 0.63 14.24 -43.16
C GLN A 612 0.35 14.48 -44.65
N LEU A 613 -0.45 13.64 -45.30
CA LEU A 613 -0.89 13.83 -46.68
C LEU A 613 -1.68 15.12 -46.88
N THR A 614 -2.64 15.40 -45.99
CA THR A 614 -3.45 16.63 -46.05
C THR A 614 -2.59 17.87 -45.90
N ARG A 615 -1.62 17.83 -44.98
CA ARG A 615 -0.67 18.92 -44.77
C ARG A 615 0.22 19.13 -46.00
N GLN A 616 0.85 18.07 -46.52
CA GLN A 616 1.71 18.20 -47.71
C GLN A 616 0.93 18.66 -48.94
N GLN A 617 -0.31 18.19 -49.12
CA GLN A 617 -1.19 18.67 -50.18
C GLN A 617 -1.46 20.18 -50.03
N THR A 618 -1.75 20.64 -48.81
CA THR A 618 -1.98 22.05 -48.51
C THR A 618 -0.72 22.87 -48.80
N ASP A 619 0.45 22.43 -48.32
CA ASP A 619 1.73 23.12 -48.51
C ASP A 619 2.06 23.27 -50.01
N LEU A 620 1.88 22.19 -50.79
CA LEU A 620 2.10 22.19 -52.24
C LEU A 620 1.14 23.12 -52.98
N LEU A 621 -0.15 23.13 -52.63
CA LEU A 621 -1.13 24.04 -53.21
C LEU A 621 -0.85 25.50 -52.83
N GLN A 622 -0.39 25.77 -51.62
CA GLN A 622 0.01 27.12 -51.21
C GLN A 622 1.25 27.60 -51.96
N ALA A 623 2.22 26.73 -52.21
CA ALA A 623 3.39 27.04 -53.03
C ALA A 623 3.03 27.37 -54.50
N LEU A 624 1.90 26.85 -54.97
CA LEU A 624 1.41 27.04 -56.33
C LEU A 624 0.58 28.32 -56.52
N LYS A 625 0.05 28.90 -55.43
CA LYS A 625 -0.77 30.12 -55.49
C LYS A 625 0.05 31.33 -55.90
N VAL A 626 -0.44 32.02 -56.93
CA VAL A 626 0.13 33.28 -57.42
C VAL A 626 -0.89 34.40 -57.21
N PRO A 627 -0.49 35.59 -56.72
CA PRO A 627 -1.40 36.73 -56.61
C PRO A 627 -2.01 37.09 -57.97
N GLY A 628 -3.34 37.06 -58.07
CA GLY A 628 -4.08 37.31 -59.31
C GLY A 628 -4.10 36.11 -60.28
N GLY A 629 -3.81 34.89 -59.81
CA GLY A 629 -3.92 33.67 -60.60
C GLY A 629 -3.00 33.65 -61.83
N PHE A 630 -3.44 32.96 -62.88
CA PHE A 630 -2.70 32.78 -64.13
C PHE A 630 -2.99 33.86 -65.20
N GLN A 631 -3.67 34.94 -64.83
CA GLN A 631 -3.94 36.07 -65.71
C GLN A 631 -2.66 36.82 -66.08
N ASP A 632 -2.65 37.42 -67.27
CA ASP A 632 -1.54 38.20 -67.84
C ASP A 632 -0.20 37.42 -67.85
N ALA A 633 -0.25 36.14 -68.20
CA ALA A 633 0.89 35.23 -68.15
C ALA A 633 2.06 35.62 -69.07
N SER A 634 1.83 36.47 -70.08
CA SER A 634 2.86 37.03 -70.97
C SER A 634 3.68 38.15 -70.33
N LEU A 635 3.18 38.82 -69.28
CA LEU A 635 3.95 39.86 -68.60
C LEU A 635 5.18 39.23 -67.92
N PRO A 636 6.38 39.80 -68.06
CA PRO A 636 7.62 39.17 -67.63
C PRO A 636 7.64 38.84 -66.13
N ASP A 637 7.12 39.73 -65.29
CA ASP A 637 7.04 39.51 -63.84
C ASP A 637 6.03 38.42 -63.46
N LYS A 638 4.92 38.32 -64.21
CA LYS A 638 3.90 37.28 -64.00
C LYS A 638 4.35 35.92 -64.51
N ALA A 639 4.87 35.84 -65.73
CA ALA A 639 5.46 34.62 -66.30
C ALA A 639 6.51 34.02 -65.36
N THR A 640 7.39 34.87 -64.81
CA THR A 640 8.43 34.43 -63.88
C THR A 640 7.86 34.01 -62.52
N ALA A 641 6.80 34.66 -62.03
CA ALA A 641 6.12 34.27 -60.80
C ALA A 641 5.39 32.92 -60.94
N ILE A 642 4.57 32.74 -61.98
CA ILE A 642 3.84 31.49 -62.28
C ILE A 642 4.83 30.35 -62.50
N GLY A 643 5.85 30.59 -63.33
CA GLY A 643 6.90 29.61 -63.57
C GLY A 643 7.67 29.21 -62.32
N ARG A 644 7.93 30.16 -61.41
CA ARG A 644 8.60 29.87 -60.13
C ARG A 644 7.70 29.08 -59.19
N ALA A 645 6.42 29.44 -59.07
CA ALA A 645 5.45 28.74 -58.23
C ALA A 645 5.31 27.26 -58.66
N ILE A 646 5.14 27.00 -59.96
CA ILE A 646 5.07 25.64 -60.50
C ILE A 646 6.37 24.87 -60.28
N ARG A 647 7.54 25.47 -60.57
CA ARG A 647 8.83 24.80 -60.34
C ARG A 647 9.06 24.47 -58.87
N ASN A 648 8.70 25.36 -57.96
CA ASN A 648 8.81 25.12 -56.52
C ASN A 648 7.89 23.98 -56.08
N ALA A 649 6.61 24.02 -56.46
CA ALA A 649 5.66 22.95 -56.11
C ALA A 649 6.09 21.58 -56.67
N VAL A 650 6.58 21.54 -57.93
CA VAL A 650 7.12 20.31 -58.52
C VAL A 650 8.37 19.83 -57.79
N ALA A 651 9.31 20.72 -57.48
CA ALA A 651 10.52 20.36 -56.74
C ALA A 651 10.20 19.84 -55.33
N ASP A 652 9.24 20.44 -54.64
CA ASP A 652 8.77 20.01 -53.32
C ASP A 652 8.14 18.62 -53.39
N TRP A 653 7.28 18.38 -54.39
CA TRP A 653 6.70 17.07 -54.65
C TRP A 653 7.77 16.02 -55.01
N GLU A 654 8.77 16.35 -55.83
CA GLU A 654 9.86 15.45 -56.19
C GLU A 654 10.73 15.07 -54.99
N ARG A 655 10.95 16.01 -54.05
CA ARG A 655 11.63 15.72 -52.79
C ARG A 655 10.86 14.69 -51.96
N LEU A 656 9.53 14.80 -51.90
CA LEU A 656 8.68 13.83 -51.23
C LEU A 656 8.71 12.46 -51.94
N VAL A 657 8.62 12.45 -53.27
CA VAL A 657 8.72 11.23 -54.09
C VAL A 657 10.04 10.49 -53.82
N SER A 658 11.16 11.21 -53.82
CA SER A 658 12.47 10.64 -53.55
C SER A 658 12.57 10.05 -52.14
N ALA A 659 12.10 10.80 -51.13
CA ALA A 659 12.15 10.38 -49.73
C ALA A 659 11.19 9.23 -49.40
N TRP A 660 10.01 9.18 -50.02
CA TRP A 660 8.97 8.20 -49.69
C TRP A 660 9.04 6.92 -50.51
N ARG A 661 9.72 6.93 -51.66
CA ARG A 661 9.90 5.74 -52.51
C ARG A 661 10.54 4.55 -51.77
N PRO A 662 11.66 4.70 -51.04
CA PRO A 662 12.21 3.58 -50.28
C PRO A 662 11.38 3.28 -49.03
N ALA A 663 10.61 4.26 -48.54
CA ALA A 663 9.88 4.12 -47.29
C ALA A 663 8.56 3.35 -47.44
N LEU A 664 7.70 3.71 -48.41
CA LEU A 664 6.33 3.19 -48.52
C LEU A 664 6.23 1.90 -49.35
N PRO A 665 5.22 1.04 -49.07
CA PRO A 665 4.80 0.00 -49.99
C PRO A 665 4.42 0.57 -51.36
N ALA A 666 4.75 -0.13 -52.45
CA ALA A 666 4.57 0.34 -53.84
C ALA A 666 3.17 0.92 -54.15
N HIS A 667 2.10 0.23 -53.74
CA HIS A 667 0.73 0.71 -53.94
C HIS A 667 0.45 1.98 -53.13
N LEU A 668 0.87 2.01 -51.86
CA LEU A 668 0.62 3.15 -50.98
C LEU A 668 1.43 4.37 -51.41
N PHE A 669 2.67 4.17 -51.87
CA PHE A 669 3.48 5.19 -52.52
C PHE A 669 2.78 5.83 -53.71
N ALA A 670 2.22 5.02 -54.61
CA ALA A 670 1.53 5.49 -55.81
C ALA A 670 0.25 6.29 -55.47
N VAL A 671 -0.52 5.84 -54.48
CA VAL A 671 -1.69 6.56 -53.97
C VAL A 671 -1.30 7.87 -53.28
N ALA A 672 -0.28 7.86 -52.43
CA ALA A 672 0.18 9.03 -51.70
C ALA A 672 0.71 10.11 -52.66
N THR A 673 1.72 9.78 -53.46
CA THR A 673 2.43 10.76 -54.29
C THR A 673 1.69 11.12 -55.58
N GLY A 674 1.01 10.15 -56.21
CA GLY A 674 0.23 10.37 -57.43
C GLY A 674 -1.17 10.87 -57.12
N ARG A 675 -2.00 10.01 -56.53
CA ARG A 675 -3.45 10.24 -56.39
C ARG A 675 -3.82 11.35 -55.42
N THR A 676 -2.98 11.61 -54.45
CA THR A 676 -3.26 12.63 -53.43
C THR A 676 -2.55 13.94 -53.74
N LEU A 677 -1.23 13.89 -54.01
CA LEU A 677 -0.41 15.09 -54.19
C LEU A 677 -0.39 15.59 -55.64
N LEU A 678 0.10 14.79 -56.60
CA LEU A 678 0.23 15.21 -57.99
C LEU A 678 -1.13 15.51 -58.65
N GLN A 679 -2.13 14.67 -58.38
CA GLN A 679 -3.52 14.89 -58.81
C GLN A 679 -4.07 16.24 -58.35
N ALA A 680 -3.77 16.67 -57.13
CA ALA A 680 -4.23 17.96 -56.61
C ALA A 680 -3.58 19.15 -57.33
N LEU A 681 -2.27 19.04 -57.62
CA LEU A 681 -1.55 20.05 -58.40
C LEU A 681 -2.11 20.20 -59.81
N LEU A 682 -2.33 19.07 -60.51
CA LEU A 682 -2.89 19.11 -61.86
C LEU A 682 -4.31 19.65 -61.88
N THR A 683 -5.14 19.24 -60.92
CA THR A 683 -6.53 19.72 -60.84
C THR A 683 -6.55 21.23 -60.64
N TYR A 684 -5.76 21.74 -59.68
CA TYR A 684 -5.65 23.19 -59.45
C TYR A 684 -5.19 23.95 -60.70
N VAL A 685 -4.16 23.45 -61.40
CA VAL A 685 -3.66 24.10 -62.62
C VAL A 685 -4.69 24.07 -63.75
N VAL A 686 -5.38 22.95 -63.95
CA VAL A 686 -6.42 22.83 -64.97
C VAL A 686 -7.54 23.82 -64.67
N ASP A 687 -8.00 23.88 -63.42
CA ASP A 687 -9.07 24.78 -63.00
C ASP A 687 -8.65 26.26 -63.19
N GLU A 688 -7.43 26.65 -62.77
CA GLU A 688 -6.91 28.01 -62.96
C GLU A 688 -6.82 28.43 -64.43
N VAL A 689 -6.54 27.50 -65.35
CA VAL A 689 -6.52 27.79 -66.80
C VAL A 689 -7.94 27.88 -67.37
N LEU A 690 -8.84 26.98 -66.93
CA LEU A 690 -10.23 26.96 -67.40
C LEU A 690 -11.05 28.16 -66.88
N ASP A 691 -10.66 28.74 -65.75
CA ASP A 691 -11.29 29.92 -65.16
C ASP A 691 -10.83 31.26 -65.80
N LEU A 692 -9.87 31.23 -66.73
CA LEU A 692 -9.43 32.43 -67.46
C LEU A 692 -10.51 32.90 -68.44
N VAL A 693 -10.84 34.19 -68.38
CA VAL A 693 -11.87 34.80 -69.24
C VAL A 693 -11.35 35.11 -70.65
N ASP A 694 -10.09 35.52 -70.75
CA ASP A 694 -9.40 35.86 -72.00
C ASP A 694 -7.95 35.38 -71.91
N ILE A 695 -7.45 34.79 -73.00
CA ILE A 695 -6.09 34.25 -73.12
C ILE A 695 -5.54 34.76 -74.45
N GLY A 696 -4.69 35.79 -74.38
CA GLY A 696 -3.98 36.30 -75.56
C GLY A 696 -3.03 35.25 -76.15
N VAL A 697 -2.60 35.46 -77.40
CA VAL A 697 -1.65 34.54 -78.07
C VAL A 697 -0.35 34.41 -77.26
N ASP A 698 0.22 35.54 -76.81
CA ASP A 698 1.44 35.57 -76.01
C ASP A 698 1.22 34.93 -74.62
N ASP A 699 0.02 35.07 -74.02
CA ASP A 699 -0.32 34.42 -72.75
C ASP A 699 -0.43 32.90 -72.92
N SER A 700 -1.04 32.45 -74.02
CA SER A 700 -1.18 31.04 -74.38
C SER A 700 0.17 30.35 -74.60
N GLU A 701 1.10 31.04 -75.27
CA GLU A 701 2.50 30.58 -75.43
C GLU A 701 3.24 30.52 -74.09
N SER A 702 3.12 31.56 -73.26
CA SER A 702 3.75 31.60 -71.94
C SER A 702 3.22 30.51 -71.01
N LEU A 703 1.89 30.32 -70.96
CA LEU A 703 1.26 29.26 -70.17
C LEU A 703 1.71 27.88 -70.64
N HIS A 704 1.66 27.59 -71.95
CA HIS A 704 2.12 26.31 -72.48
C HIS A 704 3.57 26.01 -72.09
N ALA A 705 4.46 26.99 -72.19
CA ALA A 705 5.87 26.85 -71.83
C ALA A 705 6.06 26.55 -70.33
N VAL A 706 5.38 27.29 -69.46
CA VAL A 706 5.50 27.14 -68.01
C VAL A 706 4.90 25.81 -67.53
N LEU A 707 3.72 25.43 -68.05
CA LEU A 707 3.03 24.19 -67.73
C LEU A 707 3.80 22.93 -68.19
N GLY A 708 4.70 23.06 -69.16
CA GLY A 708 5.59 21.97 -69.59
C GLY A 708 6.42 21.36 -68.44
N THR A 709 6.67 22.11 -67.36
CA THR A 709 7.33 21.59 -66.15
C THR A 709 6.52 20.47 -65.49
N LEU A 710 5.19 20.61 -65.44
CA LEU A 710 4.28 19.59 -64.88
C LEU A 710 4.13 18.39 -65.80
N GLU A 711 4.14 18.58 -67.12
CA GLU A 711 4.14 17.46 -68.06
C GLU A 711 5.41 16.60 -67.91
N ALA A 712 6.57 17.26 -67.75
CA ALA A 712 7.81 16.54 -67.49
C ALA A 712 7.74 15.76 -66.15
N ALA A 713 7.10 16.31 -65.12
CA ALA A 713 6.87 15.62 -63.84
C ALA A 713 5.94 14.41 -63.98
N LEU A 714 4.88 14.52 -64.79
CA LEU A 714 3.96 13.41 -65.10
C LEU A 714 4.68 12.25 -65.79
N GLN A 715 5.53 12.53 -66.78
CA GLN A 715 6.33 11.52 -67.46
C GLN A 715 7.30 10.83 -66.50
N ARG A 716 8.01 11.60 -65.66
CA ARG A 716 8.87 11.02 -64.62
C ARG A 716 8.08 10.13 -63.66
N PHE A 717 6.90 10.55 -63.23
CA PHE A 717 6.05 9.73 -62.35
C PHE A 717 5.59 8.44 -63.02
N GLY A 718 5.16 8.52 -64.30
CA GLY A 718 4.73 7.38 -65.09
C GLY A 718 5.79 6.29 -65.15
N THR A 719 7.03 6.66 -65.49
CA THR A 719 8.17 5.73 -65.50
C THR A 719 8.44 5.08 -64.14
N VAL A 720 8.33 5.84 -63.05
CA VAL A 720 8.52 5.32 -61.68
C VAL A 720 7.45 4.30 -61.30
N ILE A 721 6.17 4.59 -61.56
CA ILE A 721 5.09 3.65 -61.22
C ILE A 721 5.09 2.41 -62.11
N ALA A 722 5.42 2.56 -63.40
CA ALA A 722 5.58 1.43 -64.31
C ALA A 722 6.65 0.45 -63.80
N ALA A 723 7.76 0.97 -63.27
CA ALA A 723 8.84 0.17 -62.68
C ALA A 723 8.48 -0.51 -61.35
N LEU A 724 7.48 -0.01 -60.62
CA LEU A 724 7.03 -0.57 -59.33
C LEU A 724 5.98 -1.69 -59.48
N ARG A 725 5.60 -2.05 -60.70
CA ARG A 725 4.57 -3.07 -60.94
C ARG A 725 5.14 -4.48 -60.76
N ASP A 726 4.64 -5.18 -59.74
CA ASP A 726 4.96 -6.61 -59.53
C ASP A 726 4.26 -7.55 -60.53
N ARG A 727 3.27 -7.07 -61.29
CA ARG A 727 2.52 -7.93 -62.24
C ARG A 727 3.22 -8.04 -63.60
N PRO A 728 3.39 -9.27 -64.13
CA PRO A 728 3.93 -9.46 -65.48
C PRO A 728 3.06 -8.74 -66.53
N LYS A 729 3.68 -8.32 -67.63
CA LYS A 729 2.99 -7.74 -68.79
C LYS A 729 1.86 -8.67 -69.23
N ARG A 730 0.61 -8.17 -69.21
CA ARG A 730 -0.52 -8.87 -69.84
C ARG A 730 -0.34 -8.73 -71.36
N GLY A 731 0.21 -9.75 -72.01
CA GLY A 731 0.38 -9.79 -73.48
C GLY A 731 1.45 -8.86 -74.03
N LEU A 732 1.37 -8.59 -75.35
CA LEU A 732 2.25 -7.73 -76.17
C LEU A 732 2.09 -6.21 -75.89
N ALA A 733 1.62 -5.82 -74.71
CA ALA A 733 1.46 -4.41 -74.37
C ALA A 733 2.82 -3.70 -74.36
N THR A 734 2.89 -2.57 -75.05
CA THR A 734 4.08 -1.71 -75.09
C THR A 734 4.31 -1.06 -73.72
N ASP A 735 5.55 -0.64 -73.44
CA ASP A 735 5.86 0.03 -72.17
C ASP A 735 5.06 1.34 -71.99
N GLN A 736 4.72 2.00 -73.10
CA GLN A 736 3.91 3.22 -73.13
C GLN A 736 2.45 2.97 -72.74
N GLU A 737 1.83 1.87 -73.18
CA GLU A 737 0.46 1.52 -72.80
C GLU A 737 0.35 1.17 -71.31
N VAL A 738 1.37 0.48 -70.78
CA VAL A 738 1.46 0.15 -69.35
C VAL A 738 1.62 1.41 -68.49
N GLU A 739 2.47 2.33 -68.93
CA GLU A 739 2.64 3.63 -68.27
C GLU A 739 1.36 4.45 -68.28
N ALA A 740 0.67 4.52 -69.43
CA ALA A 740 -0.58 5.25 -69.56
C ALA A 740 -1.70 4.68 -68.66
N GLU A 741 -1.82 3.35 -68.56
CA GLU A 741 -2.77 2.70 -67.65
C GLU A 741 -2.47 3.03 -66.17
N ALA A 742 -1.19 2.98 -65.79
CA ALA A 742 -0.76 3.29 -64.43
C ALA A 742 -1.01 4.76 -64.07
N LEU A 743 -0.68 5.68 -64.98
CA LEU A 743 -0.96 7.11 -64.82
C LEU A 743 -2.46 7.37 -64.69
N HIS A 744 -3.30 6.76 -65.53
CA HIS A 744 -4.75 6.91 -65.45
C HIS A 744 -5.31 6.44 -64.10
N ARG A 745 -4.76 5.36 -63.52
CA ARG A 745 -5.22 4.83 -62.22
C ARG A 745 -4.89 5.76 -61.05
N TYR A 746 -3.71 6.36 -61.05
CA TYR A 746 -3.23 7.15 -59.91
C TYR A 746 -3.34 8.66 -60.13
N VAL A 747 -3.48 9.14 -61.36
CA VAL A 747 -3.59 10.56 -61.68
C VAL A 747 -4.68 10.75 -62.76
N PRO A 748 -5.98 10.65 -62.40
CA PRO A 748 -7.08 10.78 -63.37
C PRO A 748 -7.06 12.08 -64.18
N SER A 749 -6.63 13.20 -63.61
CA SER A 749 -6.57 14.50 -64.32
C SER A 749 -5.41 14.60 -65.32
N ALA A 750 -4.52 13.61 -65.40
CA ALA A 750 -3.36 13.65 -66.31
C ALA A 750 -3.76 13.79 -67.78
N ARG A 751 -4.83 13.09 -68.19
CA ARG A 751 -5.32 13.15 -69.58
C ARG A 751 -5.92 14.51 -69.90
N LYS A 752 -6.78 15.03 -69.02
CA LYS A 752 -7.38 16.36 -69.15
C LYS A 752 -6.33 17.47 -69.15
N PHE A 753 -5.34 17.39 -68.27
CA PHE A 753 -4.21 18.33 -68.24
C PHE A 753 -3.44 18.34 -69.56
N ARG A 754 -3.11 17.17 -70.13
CA ARG A 754 -2.43 17.09 -71.44
C ARG A 754 -3.27 17.69 -72.56
N GLN A 755 -4.58 17.46 -72.56
CA GLN A 755 -5.45 18.08 -73.56
C GLN A 755 -5.48 19.61 -73.41
N VAL A 756 -5.58 20.15 -72.19
CA VAL A 756 -5.48 21.61 -71.94
C VAL A 756 -4.14 22.14 -72.41
N HIS A 757 -3.04 21.47 -72.03
CA HIS A 757 -1.67 21.85 -72.41
C HIS A 757 -1.49 21.92 -73.93
N ASP A 758 -2.03 20.93 -74.66
CA ASP A 758 -2.01 20.91 -76.12
C ASP A 758 -2.90 22.00 -76.75
N ILE A 759 -4.12 22.19 -76.23
CA ILE A 759 -5.09 23.16 -76.78
C ILE A 759 -4.54 24.59 -76.79
N LEU A 760 -3.72 24.96 -75.79
CA LEU A 760 -3.03 26.25 -75.74
C LEU A 760 -2.13 26.54 -76.96
N GLN A 761 -1.80 25.52 -77.76
CA GLN A 761 -0.98 25.65 -78.98
C GLN A 761 -1.74 25.31 -80.28
N LEU A 762 -3.01 24.92 -80.18
CA LEU A 762 -3.82 24.56 -81.33
C LEU A 762 -4.59 25.76 -81.89
N ASN A 763 -4.76 25.76 -83.21
CA ASN A 763 -5.76 26.62 -83.83
C ASN A 763 -7.17 25.99 -83.72
N MET A 764 -8.20 26.80 -83.99
CA MET A 764 -9.60 26.37 -83.95
C MET A 764 -9.89 25.10 -84.77
N ALA A 765 -9.24 24.92 -85.93
CA ALA A 765 -9.44 23.72 -86.76
C ALA A 765 -8.85 22.47 -86.11
N GLY A 766 -7.68 22.59 -85.48
CA GLY A 766 -7.04 21.51 -84.73
C GLY A 766 -7.86 21.06 -83.52
N ILE A 767 -8.47 22.00 -82.80
CA ILE A 767 -9.36 21.69 -81.66
C ILE A 767 -10.59 20.90 -82.15
N MET A 768 -11.23 21.36 -83.22
CA MET A 768 -12.41 20.68 -83.78
C MET A 768 -12.07 19.29 -84.35
N ALA A 769 -10.90 19.12 -84.97
CA ALA A 769 -10.44 17.81 -85.44
C ALA A 769 -10.26 16.80 -84.28
N ARG A 770 -9.69 17.23 -83.15
CA ARG A 770 -9.56 16.39 -81.95
C ARG A 770 -10.89 16.09 -81.29
N LEU A 771 -11.83 17.03 -81.30
CA LEU A 771 -13.22 16.79 -80.87
C LEU A 771 -13.90 15.74 -81.76
N GLU A 772 -13.68 15.81 -83.08
CA GLU A 772 -14.24 14.85 -84.03
C GLU A 772 -13.67 13.44 -83.85
N ALA A 773 -12.39 13.34 -83.50
CA ALA A 773 -11.70 12.09 -83.15
C ALA A 773 -12.07 11.52 -81.77
N GLY A 774 -12.85 12.25 -80.95
CA GLY A 774 -13.21 11.83 -79.59
C GLY A 774 -12.06 11.94 -78.58
N GLU A 775 -10.99 12.67 -78.92
CA GLU A 775 -9.81 12.82 -78.07
C GLU A 775 -10.03 13.80 -76.91
N LEU A 776 -11.09 14.61 -76.95
CA LEU A 776 -11.44 15.63 -75.94
C LEU A 776 -12.59 15.18 -75.00
N ALA A 777 -12.75 13.88 -74.80
CA ALA A 777 -13.86 13.30 -74.03
C ALA A 777 -13.87 13.65 -72.53
N ASP A 778 -12.78 14.19 -71.97
CA ASP A 778 -12.67 14.54 -70.56
C ASP A 778 -13.16 15.97 -70.23
N PHE A 779 -13.61 16.71 -71.25
CA PHE A 779 -14.25 18.02 -71.09
C PHE A 779 -15.77 17.89 -71.11
N ASN A 780 -16.44 18.70 -70.30
CA ASN A 780 -17.86 18.97 -70.52
C ASN A 780 -18.05 20.10 -71.55
N ALA A 781 -19.26 20.22 -72.09
CA ALA A 781 -19.58 21.22 -73.10
C ALA A 781 -19.26 22.65 -72.65
N THR A 782 -19.47 22.96 -71.37
CA THR A 782 -19.22 24.30 -70.80
C THR A 782 -17.74 24.63 -70.71
N GLU A 783 -16.90 23.72 -70.22
CA GLU A 783 -15.45 23.89 -70.06
C GLU A 783 -14.79 24.13 -71.41
N LEU A 784 -15.11 23.30 -72.42
CA LEU A 784 -14.52 23.45 -73.75
C LEU A 784 -15.03 24.72 -74.45
N THR A 785 -16.31 25.07 -74.29
CA THR A 785 -16.86 26.34 -74.81
C THR A 785 -16.14 27.53 -74.19
N ASN A 786 -15.97 27.54 -72.86
CA ASN A 786 -15.31 28.63 -72.14
C ASN A 786 -13.85 28.78 -72.57
N LEU A 787 -13.11 27.68 -72.65
CA LEU A 787 -11.72 27.69 -73.11
C LEU A 787 -11.58 28.21 -74.55
N VAL A 788 -12.49 27.81 -75.45
CA VAL A 788 -12.51 28.31 -76.84
C VAL A 788 -12.89 29.79 -76.91
N CYS A 789 -13.79 30.26 -76.05
CA CYS A 789 -14.12 31.68 -75.94
C CYS A 789 -12.93 32.50 -75.43
N ALA A 790 -12.18 31.96 -74.47
CA ALA A 790 -10.99 32.61 -73.91
C ALA A 790 -9.83 32.69 -74.91
N LEU A 791 -9.65 31.68 -75.78
CA LEU A 791 -8.52 31.63 -76.73
C LEU A 791 -8.76 32.38 -78.05
N PHE A 792 -10.02 32.61 -78.45
CA PHE A 792 -10.34 33.14 -79.78
C PHE A 792 -11.34 34.28 -79.72
N ALA A 793 -11.03 35.39 -80.39
CA ALA A 793 -11.94 36.53 -80.54
C ALA A 793 -13.28 36.16 -81.20
N ASP A 794 -14.30 36.99 -80.97
CA ASP A 794 -15.65 36.85 -81.54
C ASP A 794 -15.60 36.80 -83.08
N SER A 795 -16.03 35.68 -83.66
CA SER A 795 -16.16 35.51 -85.10
C SER A 795 -17.33 34.58 -85.46
N PRO A 796 -17.92 34.71 -86.67
CA PRO A 796 -18.97 33.81 -87.13
C PRO A 796 -18.53 32.34 -87.13
N ARG A 797 -17.24 32.08 -87.41
CA ARG A 797 -16.65 30.73 -87.38
C ARG A 797 -16.59 30.17 -85.96
N ARG A 798 -16.21 30.98 -84.97
CA ARG A 798 -16.27 30.56 -83.56
C ARG A 798 -17.70 30.22 -83.15
N ALA A 799 -18.67 31.09 -83.45
CA ALA A 799 -20.07 30.85 -83.10
C ALA A 799 -20.61 29.53 -83.68
N ALA A 800 -20.29 29.23 -84.94
CA ALA A 800 -20.65 27.96 -85.58
C ALA A 800 -19.99 26.75 -84.88
N ASN A 801 -18.71 26.84 -84.53
CA ASN A 801 -17.99 25.75 -83.86
C ASN A 801 -18.45 25.53 -82.41
N LEU A 802 -18.79 26.59 -81.67
CA LEU A 802 -19.34 26.46 -80.31
C LEU A 802 -20.66 25.68 -80.29
N GLU A 803 -21.51 25.88 -81.30
CA GLU A 803 -22.75 25.11 -81.46
C GLU A 803 -22.48 23.62 -81.72
N VAL A 804 -21.43 23.30 -82.49
CA VAL A 804 -20.99 21.92 -82.72
C VAL A 804 -20.46 21.29 -81.43
N ILE A 805 -19.69 22.05 -80.63
CA ILE A 805 -19.16 21.59 -79.33
C ILE A 805 -20.29 21.21 -78.40
N ARG A 806 -21.29 22.08 -78.21
CA ARG A 806 -22.45 21.82 -77.34
C ARG A 806 -23.19 20.56 -77.75
N ARG A 807 -23.49 20.40 -79.04
CA ARG A 807 -24.22 19.22 -79.56
C ARG A 807 -23.48 17.89 -79.41
N ARG A 808 -22.15 17.89 -79.30
CA ARG A 808 -21.36 16.65 -79.22
C ARG A 808 -20.99 16.24 -77.79
N LEU A 809 -20.96 17.20 -76.87
CA LEU A 809 -20.57 16.98 -75.47
C LEU A 809 -21.74 17.05 -74.48
N ASP A 810 -22.91 17.52 -74.90
CA ASP A 810 -24.21 17.27 -74.24
C ASP A 810 -24.69 15.83 -74.53
#